data_AF-A0A496SI05-F1
#
_entry.id   AF-A0A496SI05-F1
#
_cell.length_a   1.000
_cell.length_b   1.000
_cell.length_c   1.000
_cell.angle_alpha   90.00
_cell.angle_beta   90.00
_cell.angle_gamma   90.00
#
_symmetry.space_group_name_H-M   'P 1'
#
loop_
_entity.id
_entity.type
_entity.pdbx_description
1 polymer ?
#
loop_
_entity_poly.entity_id
_entity_poly.type
_entity_poly.pdbx_seq_one_letter_code
_entity_poly.pdbx_strand_id
1 'polypeptide(L)'
;GGRREVSYRFRALKDSVLYRVRAGEVESPVYTISVLKRPFVRKIRVFLSFPRYTGFAPAYEEGGEVRAIVGTEVRVEVVANKPLGRATLKFEKGEDVQMEVEGQKAEGNFVVRRGDTYRVCVWDTLGVPNLDPIPYPVVPMRDEPPSVVIRFPKEDYELGEDMEVPLKVEAEDDFGVRRMRLAYRREGTEQVSYIPLEVESGGTKAEVAYLWDVGPLNLIPGDRVVYWAEAWDNDEISGPKMGRSKERFLRFPSVEELFAKWEEEREIASDALSSLSRESEELRRRAGELRRKLLRKEEMDWETRKEAEEVARRMEEASKALRKLSERWEASAERMARAEALLRDTLEKLRRIGELLREALPSDLRKALEEIQRALEGRDPEELRKALERMDFSLEEFRRSLDRTLSLLERMKVQAEMDALIRSAEELAERQDEVLRRAEEDPLRMAGEEARIRDEVGNVEGRLRELSESLREHAPSPWKEVGALADSLRMWDTKGKACRAAEALGRGDLNGAMGPGKQVRDDMESLAEELSSLRRKMAEGWRAEVLAELRRAIRDLGYVTSGQEELLKEDLPKGKLSVLQGELAEGLRSLEERLYEVSGKTFLVPAGVGASLRRALKGMREATKLLEEGRPPVAAKARMRMVLPQLRRGLWLLYLAQRQAEGSPGGMGTERMLAELRRIAQAQRGINRGTQSLLKRMGPSKEVLDRLAAEQAAVRRALEELLRRAGGRAGTLGRLDRVVEDMRKVEEDLRKGKVDEDTRARQERILSRLLDAQRSIHKRGFARRREARRPGEYRTVSPGPLPSDLLGRDEWEAFVREVLKETPEEYRTLVRQYLEAMHVGR
;
A
#
# COMPACT_ATOMS: atom_id res chain seq x y z
N GLY A 1 -90.23 46.57 68.40
CA GLY A 1 -88.98 47.26 68.05
C GLY A 1 -88.24 46.43 67.04
N GLY A 2 -88.06 46.92 65.81
CA GLY A 2 -87.28 46.24 64.78
C GLY A 2 -85.97 46.97 64.55
N ARG A 3 -84.84 46.30 64.77
CA ARG A 3 -83.52 46.79 64.31
C ARG A 3 -83.55 46.81 62.78
N ARG A 4 -83.38 47.98 62.16
CA ARG A 4 -83.16 48.09 60.71
C ARG A 4 -81.66 47.95 60.45
N GLU A 5 -81.28 46.91 59.73
CA GLU A 5 -79.90 46.69 59.28
C GLU A 5 -79.73 47.28 57.87
N VAL A 6 -78.69 48.08 57.66
CA VAL A 6 -78.35 48.66 56.36
C VAL A 6 -76.94 48.20 56.00
N SER A 7 -76.80 47.59 54.83
CA SER A 7 -75.50 47.17 54.29
C SER A 7 -75.18 47.93 53.00
N TYR A 8 -73.94 48.40 52.88
CA TYR A 8 -73.42 49.02 51.66
C TYR A 8 -72.15 48.29 51.24
N ARG A 9 -72.12 47.78 50.00
CA ARG A 9 -70.97 47.05 49.45
C ARG A 9 -70.20 47.92 48.49
N PHE A 10 -68.97 48.26 48.85
CA PHE A 10 -68.02 48.83 47.90
C PHE A 10 -67.63 47.79 46.83
N ARG A 11 -67.77 48.14 45.56
CA ARG A 11 -67.38 47.28 44.42
C ARG A 11 -66.10 47.81 43.80
N ALA A 12 -65.13 46.92 43.53
CA ALA A 12 -63.91 47.21 42.78
C ALA A 12 -63.09 48.43 43.25
N LEU A 13 -62.90 48.58 44.57
CA LEU A 13 -62.02 49.61 45.13
C LEU A 13 -60.57 49.40 44.64
N LYS A 14 -60.01 50.42 43.99
CA LYS A 14 -58.62 50.42 43.48
C LYS A 14 -57.63 51.08 44.44
N ASP A 15 -58.12 52.01 45.26
CA ASP A 15 -57.34 52.76 46.24
C ASP A 15 -58.01 52.66 47.63
N SER A 16 -57.21 52.82 48.70
CA SER A 16 -57.73 52.83 50.07
C SER A 16 -58.71 53.98 50.28
N VAL A 17 -59.82 53.72 50.98
CA VAL A 17 -60.86 54.72 51.23
C VAL A 17 -61.17 54.82 52.72
N LEU A 18 -61.35 56.05 53.18
CA LEU A 18 -61.88 56.35 54.51
C LEU A 18 -63.41 56.43 54.42
N TYR A 19 -64.11 55.80 55.35
CA TYR A 19 -65.57 55.87 55.41
C TYR A 19 -66.04 56.06 56.86
N ARG A 20 -67.17 56.72 57.03
CA ARG A 20 -67.94 56.77 58.27
C ARG A 20 -69.41 56.61 57.93
N VAL A 21 -70.21 56.15 58.88
CA VAL A 21 -71.64 55.97 58.71
C VAL A 21 -72.36 57.06 59.49
N ARG A 22 -73.34 57.72 58.85
CA ARG A 22 -74.18 58.75 59.48
C ARG A 22 -75.65 58.34 59.43
N ALA A 23 -76.34 58.43 60.56
CA ALA A 23 -77.77 58.19 60.68
C ALA A 23 -78.43 59.33 61.46
N GLY A 24 -79.11 60.23 60.75
CA GLY A 24 -79.63 61.48 61.34
C GLY A 24 -78.49 62.40 61.80
N GLU A 25 -78.49 62.76 63.08
CA GLU A 25 -77.46 63.61 63.72
C GLU A 25 -76.30 62.85 64.37
N VAL A 26 -76.33 61.50 64.35
CA VAL A 26 -75.27 60.67 64.95
C VAL A 26 -74.33 60.15 63.86
N GLU A 27 -73.02 60.31 64.08
CA GLU A 27 -71.96 59.81 63.20
C GLU A 27 -71.09 58.75 63.89
N SER A 28 -70.61 57.77 63.12
CA SER A 28 -69.60 56.82 63.59
C SER A 28 -68.20 57.44 63.56
N PRO A 29 -67.21 56.83 64.25
CA PRO A 29 -65.79 57.07 63.96
C PRO A 29 -65.48 56.85 62.48
N VAL A 30 -64.39 57.46 62.01
CA VAL A 30 -63.86 57.22 60.66
C VAL A 30 -63.14 55.87 60.66
N TYR A 31 -63.56 54.99 59.76
CA TYR A 31 -62.96 53.69 59.51
C TYR A 31 -62.19 53.73 58.18
N THR A 32 -61.15 52.91 58.06
CA THR A 32 -60.32 52.83 56.85
C THR A 32 -60.50 51.48 56.19
N ILE A 33 -60.83 51.47 54.90
CA ILE A 33 -60.71 50.29 54.03
C ILE A 33 -59.38 50.43 53.30
N SER A 34 -58.40 49.57 53.64
CA SER A 34 -57.11 49.57 52.97
C SER A 34 -57.12 48.64 51.76
N VAL A 35 -56.81 49.16 50.57
CA VAL A 35 -56.64 48.35 49.36
C VAL A 35 -55.17 47.97 49.22
N LEU A 36 -54.87 46.68 49.43
CA LEU A 36 -53.53 46.15 49.30
C LEU A 36 -53.25 45.79 47.83
N LYS A 37 -52.30 46.49 47.20
CA LYS A 37 -51.78 46.10 45.88
C LYS A 37 -51.02 44.80 46.01
N ARG A 38 -51.33 43.78 45.20
CA ARG A 38 -50.63 42.48 45.23
C ARG A 38 -49.19 42.61 44.73
N PRO A 39 -48.26 41.75 45.19
CA PRO A 39 -46.94 41.69 44.60
C PRO A 39 -47.05 41.15 43.18
N PHE A 40 -46.21 41.63 42.27
CA PHE A 40 -46.02 41.04 40.94
C PHE A 40 -44.56 41.15 40.52
N VAL A 41 -44.13 40.21 39.68
CA VAL A 41 -42.77 40.16 39.13
C VAL A 41 -42.64 41.20 38.03
N ARG A 42 -41.74 42.17 38.21
CA ARG A 42 -41.44 43.21 37.20
C ARG A 42 -40.36 42.75 36.23
N LYS A 43 -39.35 42.04 36.74
CA LYS A 43 -38.23 41.53 35.95
C LYS A 43 -37.85 40.15 36.44
N ILE A 44 -37.49 39.30 35.49
CA ILE A 44 -36.91 37.99 35.73
C ILE A 44 -35.67 37.85 34.84
N ARG A 45 -34.61 37.30 35.41
CA ARG A 45 -33.37 36.99 34.72
C ARG A 45 -32.92 35.61 35.13
N VAL A 46 -32.43 34.84 34.16
CA VAL A 46 -31.83 33.54 34.40
C VAL A 46 -30.35 33.62 34.08
N PHE A 47 -29.50 33.16 35.00
CA PHE A 47 -28.07 33.01 34.81
C PHE A 47 -27.77 31.52 34.69
N LEU A 48 -27.07 31.15 33.61
CA LEU A 48 -26.76 29.78 33.25
C LEU A 48 -25.27 29.53 33.50
N SER A 49 -24.96 28.64 34.43
CA SER A 49 -23.62 28.12 34.66
C SER A 49 -23.54 26.71 34.10
N PHE A 50 -22.94 26.57 32.91
CA PHE A 50 -22.84 25.30 32.21
C PHE A 50 -21.86 24.35 32.91
N PRO A 51 -22.04 23.02 32.76
CA PRO A 51 -21.09 22.03 33.28
C PRO A 51 -19.67 22.29 32.76
N ARG A 52 -18.66 22.07 33.60
CA ARG A 52 -17.25 22.41 33.26
C ARG A 52 -16.74 21.74 31.99
N TYR A 53 -17.21 20.52 31.68
CA TYR A 53 -16.76 19.75 30.53
C TYR A 53 -17.18 20.34 29.18
N THR A 54 -18.21 21.19 29.14
CA THR A 54 -18.70 21.79 27.89
C THR A 54 -17.82 22.96 27.41
N GLY A 55 -16.95 23.49 28.29
CA GLY A 55 -16.09 24.63 27.98
C GLY A 55 -16.84 25.97 27.75
N PHE A 56 -18.15 26.00 27.94
CA PHE A 56 -18.95 27.21 27.72
C PHE A 56 -18.78 28.22 28.87
N ALA A 57 -18.66 29.51 28.50
CA ALA A 57 -18.70 30.59 29.46
C ALA A 57 -20.11 30.74 30.05
N PRO A 58 -20.25 31.17 31.32
CA PRO A 58 -21.55 31.48 31.90
C PRO A 58 -22.32 32.49 31.05
N ALA A 59 -23.63 32.26 30.91
CA ALA A 59 -24.52 33.10 30.12
C ALA A 59 -25.65 33.66 30.99
N TYR A 60 -26.34 34.68 30.49
CA TYR A 60 -27.58 35.15 31.11
C TYR A 60 -28.61 35.48 30.04
N GLU A 61 -29.88 35.30 30.37
CA GLU A 61 -31.00 35.64 29.50
C GLU A 61 -32.02 36.49 30.25
N GLU A 62 -32.58 37.49 29.56
CA GLU A 62 -33.72 38.23 30.09
C GLU A 62 -35.01 37.45 29.79
N GLY A 63 -35.74 37.06 30.84
CA GLY A 63 -36.84 36.10 30.73
C GLY A 63 -36.73 34.99 31.77
N GLY A 64 -37.72 34.10 31.78
CA GLY A 64 -37.73 32.93 32.67
C GLY A 64 -37.60 31.59 31.95
N GLU A 65 -37.67 31.56 30.62
CA GLU A 65 -37.46 30.33 29.86
C GLU A 65 -36.00 29.87 30.00
N VAL A 66 -35.81 28.56 30.15
CA VAL A 66 -34.49 27.95 30.32
C VAL A 66 -34.30 26.88 29.26
N ARG A 67 -33.31 27.05 28.39
CA ARG A 67 -32.86 26.04 27.42
C ARG A 67 -31.38 25.79 27.62
N ALA A 68 -31.03 24.67 28.25
CA ALA A 68 -29.64 24.40 28.61
C ALA A 68 -29.34 22.89 28.68
N ILE A 69 -28.05 22.56 28.62
CA ILE A 69 -27.56 21.18 28.74
C ILE A 69 -27.91 20.63 30.13
N VAL A 70 -28.27 19.36 30.20
CA VAL A 70 -28.50 18.67 31.48
C VAL A 70 -27.29 18.83 32.41
N GLY A 71 -27.52 19.19 33.66
CA GLY A 71 -26.48 19.52 34.64
C GLY A 71 -26.16 21.01 34.75
N THR A 72 -26.70 21.86 33.87
CA THR A 72 -26.55 23.33 33.99
C THR A 72 -27.20 23.83 35.28
N GLU A 73 -26.45 24.59 36.05
CA GLU A 73 -26.96 25.29 37.23
C GLU A 73 -27.58 26.62 36.80
N VAL A 74 -28.83 26.82 37.21
CA VAL A 74 -29.64 27.97 36.82
C VAL A 74 -29.95 28.79 38.06
N ARG A 75 -29.49 30.04 38.05
CA ARG A 75 -29.85 31.04 39.04
C ARG A 75 -30.92 31.95 38.49
N VAL A 76 -32.07 31.98 39.14
CA VAL A 76 -33.21 32.84 38.78
C VAL A 76 -33.24 34.04 39.70
N GLU A 77 -33.01 35.22 39.14
CA GLU A 77 -33.14 36.51 39.83
C GLU A 77 -34.47 37.18 39.45
N VAL A 78 -35.22 37.58 40.47
CA VAL A 78 -36.55 38.17 40.33
C VAL A 78 -36.58 39.51 41.04
N VAL A 79 -37.17 40.52 40.38
CA VAL A 79 -37.44 41.83 41.00
C VAL A 79 -38.93 42.07 41.02
N ALA A 80 -39.51 42.21 42.21
CA ALA A 80 -40.92 42.53 42.40
C ALA A 80 -41.17 44.05 42.44
N ASN A 81 -42.45 44.44 42.38
CA ASN A 81 -42.87 45.84 42.52
C ASN A 81 -42.84 46.38 43.96
N LYS A 82 -42.66 45.52 44.97
CA LYS A 82 -42.65 45.86 46.39
C LYS A 82 -41.89 44.82 47.22
N PRO A 83 -41.56 45.09 48.50
CA PRO A 83 -40.84 44.15 49.35
C PRO A 83 -41.58 42.82 49.52
N LEU A 84 -40.82 41.72 49.53
CA LEU A 84 -41.31 40.36 49.60
C LEU A 84 -41.07 39.77 51.01
N GLY A 85 -42.00 38.94 51.47
CA GLY A 85 -41.85 38.15 52.70
C GLY A 85 -41.39 36.71 52.42
N ARG A 86 -41.72 36.16 51.25
CA ARG A 86 -41.23 34.86 50.77
C ARG A 86 -41.38 34.76 49.25
N ALA A 87 -40.55 33.93 48.63
CA ALA A 87 -40.62 33.61 47.21
C ALA A 87 -40.27 32.12 46.97
N THR A 88 -40.89 31.52 45.96
CA THR A 88 -40.70 30.10 45.66
C THR A 88 -40.81 29.88 44.15
N LEU A 89 -39.88 29.10 43.59
CA LEU A 89 -40.02 28.52 42.26
C LEU A 89 -40.84 27.24 42.39
N LYS A 90 -42.08 27.30 41.91
CA LYS A 90 -43.01 26.17 41.95
C LYS A 90 -42.92 25.38 40.65
N PHE A 91 -42.49 24.13 40.72
CA PHE A 91 -42.35 23.26 39.55
C PHE A 91 -43.62 22.42 39.34
N GLU A 92 -43.92 22.07 38.09
CA GLU A 92 -45.08 21.21 37.79
C GLU A 92 -44.81 19.74 38.10
N LYS A 93 -43.58 19.27 37.86
CA LYS A 93 -43.17 17.88 38.11
C LYS A 93 -42.12 17.76 39.21
N GLY A 94 -41.21 18.74 39.31
CA GLY A 94 -40.12 18.82 40.28
C GLY A 94 -40.53 19.22 41.69
N GLU A 95 -39.55 19.24 42.59
CA GLU A 95 -39.73 19.80 43.92
C GLU A 95 -39.68 21.33 43.88
N ASP A 96 -40.50 21.97 44.71
CA ASP A 96 -40.53 23.43 44.82
C ASP A 96 -39.24 23.94 45.47
N VAL A 97 -38.64 24.98 44.90
CA VAL A 97 -37.40 25.59 45.39
C VAL A 97 -37.72 26.89 46.12
N GLN A 98 -37.39 26.96 47.41
CA GLN A 98 -37.47 28.22 48.16
C GLN A 98 -36.42 29.22 47.67
N MET A 99 -36.82 30.48 47.51
CA MET A 99 -35.93 31.55 47.07
C MET A 99 -35.50 32.40 48.27
N GLU A 100 -34.25 32.86 48.26
CA GLU A 100 -33.75 33.86 49.19
C GLU A 100 -34.31 35.22 48.82
N VAL A 101 -34.78 35.99 49.81
CA VAL A 101 -35.46 37.26 49.59
C VAL A 101 -34.70 38.39 50.27
N GLU A 102 -34.38 39.43 49.49
CA GLU A 102 -33.76 40.66 49.98
C GLU A 102 -34.52 41.88 49.47
N GLY A 103 -35.33 42.49 50.34
CA GLY A 103 -36.17 43.62 49.99
C GLY A 103 -37.14 43.27 48.85
N GLN A 104 -36.94 43.87 47.67
CA GLN A 104 -37.77 43.62 46.47
C GLN A 104 -37.22 42.52 45.56
N LYS A 105 -36.07 41.94 45.89
CA LYS A 105 -35.40 40.92 45.08
C LYS A 105 -35.61 39.54 45.68
N ALA A 106 -35.68 38.54 44.81
CA ALA A 106 -35.61 37.15 45.21
C ALA A 106 -34.65 36.38 44.28
N GLU A 107 -33.89 35.46 44.85
CA GLU A 107 -32.93 34.61 44.14
C GLU A 107 -33.19 33.13 44.47
N GLY A 108 -33.21 32.27 43.45
CA GLY A 108 -33.35 30.83 43.65
C GLY A 108 -32.53 30.05 42.63
N ASN A 109 -32.00 28.90 43.06
CA ASN A 109 -31.10 28.08 42.25
C ASN A 109 -31.67 26.69 42.02
N PHE A 110 -31.59 26.19 40.80
CA PHE A 110 -31.93 24.81 40.49
C PHE A 110 -31.03 24.26 39.37
N VAL A 111 -30.99 22.93 39.24
CA VAL A 111 -30.20 22.27 38.20
C VAL A 111 -31.12 21.67 37.14
N VAL A 112 -30.80 21.89 35.86
CA VAL A 112 -31.56 21.30 34.75
C VAL A 112 -31.33 19.79 34.72
N ARG A 113 -32.35 19.00 35.06
CA ARG A 113 -32.29 17.52 35.04
C ARG A 113 -33.22 16.90 33.99
N ARG A 114 -34.40 17.50 33.80
CA ARG A 114 -35.48 16.99 32.94
C ARG A 114 -36.35 18.15 32.46
N GLY A 115 -37.22 17.85 31.49
CA GLY A 115 -38.20 18.82 30.99
C GLY A 115 -39.27 19.10 32.03
N ASP A 116 -39.47 20.38 32.36
CA ASP A 116 -40.43 20.83 33.37
C ASP A 116 -40.92 22.26 33.05
N THR A 117 -41.85 22.75 33.85
CA THR A 117 -42.32 24.14 33.81
C THR A 117 -42.30 24.67 35.24
N TYR A 118 -41.72 25.86 35.45
CA TYR A 118 -41.74 26.51 36.76
C TYR A 118 -42.51 27.82 36.74
N ARG A 119 -43.03 28.20 37.91
CA ARG A 119 -43.74 29.44 38.15
C ARG A 119 -43.12 30.17 39.32
N VAL A 120 -42.94 31.48 39.18
CA VAL A 120 -42.44 32.32 40.27
C VAL A 120 -43.60 32.77 41.15
N CYS A 121 -43.73 32.14 42.32
CA CYS A 121 -44.72 32.49 43.32
C CYS A 121 -44.09 33.41 44.37
N VAL A 122 -44.63 34.62 44.54
CA VAL A 122 -44.11 35.61 45.50
C VAL A 122 -45.21 36.07 46.45
N TRP A 123 -44.85 36.28 47.71
CA TRP A 123 -45.74 36.83 48.72
C TRP A 123 -45.11 38.08 49.32
N ASP A 124 -45.94 39.09 49.61
CA ASP A 124 -45.49 40.28 50.32
C ASP A 124 -45.25 40.02 51.82
N THR A 125 -44.78 41.03 52.53
CA THR A 125 -44.51 40.95 53.99
C THR A 125 -45.77 40.73 54.84
N LEU A 126 -46.97 40.83 54.26
CA LEU A 126 -48.26 40.56 54.89
C LEU A 126 -48.85 39.19 54.48
N GLY A 127 -48.12 38.40 53.69
CA GLY A 127 -48.53 37.07 53.25
C GLY A 127 -49.48 37.06 52.04
N VAL A 128 -49.64 38.17 51.31
CA VAL A 128 -50.50 38.24 50.12
C VAL A 128 -49.74 37.77 48.87
N PRO A 129 -50.22 36.74 48.13
CA PRO A 129 -49.55 36.23 46.92
C PRO A 129 -49.75 37.09 45.68
N ASN A 130 -48.86 36.92 44.69
CA ASN A 130 -49.09 37.34 43.32
C ASN A 130 -50.26 36.57 42.67
N LEU A 131 -50.95 37.23 41.74
CA LEU A 131 -52.06 36.66 40.99
C LEU A 131 -51.54 36.09 39.66
N ASP A 132 -51.99 34.88 39.30
CA ASP A 132 -51.67 34.18 38.05
C ASP A 132 -50.19 34.18 37.64
N PRO A 133 -49.31 33.48 38.40
CA PRO A 133 -47.90 33.35 38.05
C PRO A 133 -47.67 32.80 36.63
N ILE A 134 -46.81 33.48 35.87
CA ILE A 134 -46.44 33.12 34.50
C ILE A 134 -45.69 31.77 34.51
N PRO A 135 -46.08 30.79 33.68
CA PRO A 135 -45.35 29.54 33.50
C PRO A 135 -44.13 29.75 32.57
N TYR A 136 -42.97 29.26 33.01
CA TYR A 136 -41.73 29.30 32.24
C TYR A 136 -41.22 27.88 31.97
N PRO A 137 -40.99 27.51 30.69
CA PRO A 137 -40.54 26.17 30.34
C PRO A 137 -39.04 25.98 30.64
N VAL A 138 -38.69 24.76 31.06
CA VAL A 138 -37.33 24.25 31.19
C VAL A 138 -37.15 23.14 30.16
N VAL A 139 -36.35 23.40 29.12
CA VAL A 139 -36.07 22.47 28.02
C VAL A 139 -34.64 21.92 28.17
N PRO A 140 -34.47 20.66 28.61
CA PRO A 140 -33.14 20.07 28.73
C PRO A 140 -32.60 19.67 27.35
N MET A 141 -31.37 20.08 27.05
CA MET A 141 -30.61 19.56 25.92
C MET A 141 -29.73 18.41 26.40
N ARG A 142 -29.69 17.31 25.64
CA ARG A 142 -28.84 16.16 25.94
C ARG A 142 -27.62 16.19 25.03
N ASP A 143 -26.52 15.78 25.61
CA ASP A 143 -25.25 15.64 24.95
C ASP A 143 -25.19 14.29 24.18
N GLU A 144 -24.71 14.32 22.94
CA GLU A 144 -24.66 13.19 22.02
C GLU A 144 -23.38 12.37 22.19
N PRO A 145 -23.40 11.04 21.94
CA PRO A 145 -22.17 10.24 22.00
C PRO A 145 -21.24 10.55 20.82
N PRO A 146 -19.93 10.28 20.96
CA PRO A 146 -18.96 10.60 19.92
C PRO A 146 -19.16 9.76 18.65
N SER A 147 -18.91 10.35 17.48
CA SER A 147 -18.87 9.66 16.19
C SER A 147 -17.47 9.09 15.95
N VAL A 148 -17.34 7.79 15.64
CA VAL A 148 -16.04 7.11 15.49
C VAL A 148 -15.90 6.45 14.13
N VAL A 149 -14.81 6.70 13.42
CA VAL A 149 -14.53 6.16 12.08
C VAL A 149 -13.09 5.67 11.96
N ILE A 150 -12.92 4.45 11.44
CA ILE A 150 -11.61 3.95 10.99
C ILE A 150 -11.41 4.44 9.55
N ARG A 151 -10.50 5.41 9.35
CA ARG A 151 -10.17 6.02 8.06
C ARG A 151 -9.19 5.18 7.24
N PHE A 152 -8.33 4.44 7.93
CA PHE A 152 -7.46 3.46 7.30
C PHE A 152 -7.32 2.23 8.23
N PRO A 153 -7.42 1.00 7.69
CA PRO A 153 -7.83 0.69 6.32
C PRO A 153 -9.32 1.01 6.09
N LYS A 154 -9.66 1.39 4.85
CA LYS A 154 -11.05 1.77 4.48
C LYS A 154 -11.97 0.57 4.28
N GLU A 155 -11.37 -0.60 4.10
CA GLU A 155 -11.99 -1.88 3.79
C GLU A 155 -11.33 -2.95 4.66
N ASP A 156 -11.75 -4.19 4.50
CA ASP A 156 -11.12 -5.33 5.16
C ASP A 156 -9.65 -5.41 4.76
N TYR A 157 -8.81 -5.80 5.71
CA TYR A 157 -7.36 -5.78 5.56
C TYR A 157 -6.81 -7.19 5.38
N GLU A 158 -6.07 -7.40 4.31
CA GLU A 158 -5.27 -8.61 4.12
C GLU A 158 -3.91 -8.42 4.77
N LEU A 159 -3.64 -9.24 5.78
CA LEU A 159 -2.43 -9.20 6.57
C LEU A 159 -1.24 -9.74 5.76
N GLY A 160 -0.09 -9.08 5.86
CA GLY A 160 1.18 -9.57 5.33
C GLY A 160 1.96 -10.40 6.35
N GLU A 161 3.13 -10.93 5.96
CA GLU A 161 4.02 -11.64 6.89
C GLU A 161 4.70 -10.71 7.92
N ASP A 162 4.60 -9.40 7.73
CA ASP A 162 5.01 -8.41 8.71
C ASP A 162 4.12 -8.43 9.97
N MET A 163 2.91 -9.01 9.89
CA MET A 163 1.96 -9.08 11.00
C MET A 163 1.64 -7.68 11.57
N GLU A 164 1.64 -6.66 10.72
CA GLU A 164 1.40 -5.27 11.09
C GLU A 164 0.19 -4.69 10.33
N VAL A 165 -0.71 -4.04 11.06
CA VAL A 165 -1.87 -3.35 10.50
C VAL A 165 -1.77 -1.86 10.80
N PRO A 166 -1.53 -1.00 9.79
CA PRO A 166 -1.61 0.43 9.99
C PRO A 166 -3.07 0.82 10.20
N LEU A 167 -3.36 1.54 11.28
CA LEU A 167 -4.67 2.05 11.63
C LEU A 167 -4.63 3.57 11.67
N LYS A 168 -5.66 4.21 11.11
CA LYS A 168 -5.97 5.62 11.33
C LYS A 168 -7.40 5.72 11.80
N VAL A 169 -7.60 6.10 13.05
CA VAL A 169 -8.91 6.20 13.70
C VAL A 169 -9.19 7.66 13.99
N GLU A 170 -10.41 8.10 13.71
CA GLU A 170 -10.90 9.45 13.95
C GLU A 170 -12.15 9.38 14.82
N ALA A 171 -12.22 10.25 15.83
CA ALA A 171 -13.40 10.44 16.65
C ALA A 171 -13.75 11.93 16.71
N GLU A 172 -15.04 12.25 16.57
CA GLU A 172 -15.57 13.61 16.66
C GLU A 172 -16.69 13.66 17.70
N ASP A 173 -16.71 14.71 18.50
CA ASP A 173 -17.65 14.92 19.60
C ASP A 173 -17.99 16.41 19.75
N ASP A 174 -19.16 16.71 20.30
CA ASP A 174 -19.63 18.09 20.48
C ASP A 174 -18.83 18.86 21.54
N PHE A 175 -18.37 18.18 22.61
CA PHE A 175 -17.71 18.80 23.76
C PHE A 175 -16.30 18.27 24.03
N GLY A 176 -15.98 17.05 23.59
CA GLY A 176 -14.62 16.55 23.56
C GLY A 176 -14.48 15.06 23.72
N VAL A 177 -13.47 14.50 23.05
CA VAL A 177 -13.11 13.09 23.19
C VAL A 177 -12.16 12.91 24.37
N ARG A 178 -12.52 12.03 25.30
CA ARG A 178 -11.73 11.76 26.51
C ARG A 178 -10.73 10.61 26.32
N ARG A 179 -11.16 9.52 25.69
CA ARG A 179 -10.33 8.32 25.47
C ARG A 179 -10.79 7.54 24.25
N MET A 180 -9.86 6.80 23.63
CA MET A 180 -10.14 5.86 22.54
C MET A 180 -9.50 4.50 22.82
N ARG A 181 -10.10 3.44 22.28
CA ARG A 181 -9.50 2.11 22.25
C ARG A 181 -9.86 1.37 20.97
N LEU A 182 -8.98 0.46 20.56
CA LEU A 182 -9.25 -0.56 19.56
C LEU A 182 -9.77 -1.80 20.29
N ALA A 183 -10.91 -2.32 19.85
CA ALA A 183 -11.46 -3.59 20.30
C ALA A 183 -11.31 -4.61 19.17
N TYR A 184 -10.96 -5.84 19.51
CA TYR A 184 -10.84 -6.93 18.54
C TYR A 184 -11.16 -8.29 19.15
N ARG A 185 -11.55 -9.24 18.31
CA ARG A 185 -11.77 -10.65 18.66
C ARG A 185 -11.50 -11.54 17.46
N ARG A 186 -11.05 -12.77 17.69
CA ARG A 186 -10.99 -13.77 16.62
C ARG A 186 -12.40 -14.19 16.24
N GLU A 187 -12.65 -14.42 14.97
CA GLU A 187 -13.94 -14.93 14.51
C GLU A 187 -14.21 -16.31 15.14
N GLY A 188 -15.44 -16.55 15.60
CA GLY A 188 -15.81 -17.75 16.37
C GLY A 188 -15.48 -17.70 17.87
N THR A 189 -14.84 -16.62 18.35
CA THR A 189 -14.64 -16.39 19.80
C THR A 189 -15.54 -15.27 20.32
N GLU A 190 -16.01 -15.41 21.57
CA GLU A 190 -16.79 -14.39 22.26
C GLU A 190 -15.92 -13.38 23.03
N GLN A 191 -14.67 -13.74 23.33
CA GLN A 191 -13.78 -12.91 24.13
C GLN A 191 -13.24 -11.72 23.31
N VAL A 192 -13.60 -10.51 23.74
CA VAL A 192 -13.11 -9.25 23.16
C VAL A 192 -11.87 -8.78 23.93
N SER A 193 -10.82 -8.47 23.18
CA SER A 193 -9.58 -7.86 23.67
C SER A 193 -9.53 -6.38 23.29
N TYR A 194 -8.79 -5.60 24.07
CA TYR A 194 -8.75 -4.14 23.94
C TYR A 194 -7.31 -3.62 23.94
N ILE A 195 -7.03 -2.66 23.05
CA ILE A 195 -5.77 -1.92 22.98
C ILE A 195 -6.10 -0.43 23.17
N PRO A 196 -5.55 0.26 24.20
CA PRO A 196 -5.75 1.68 24.36
C PRO A 196 -5.12 2.46 23.21
N LEU A 197 -5.83 3.47 22.69
CA LEU A 197 -5.33 4.40 21.69
C LEU A 197 -5.09 5.75 22.36
N GLU A 198 -3.85 6.22 22.34
CA GLU A 198 -3.48 7.49 22.96
C GLU A 198 -4.13 8.66 22.22
N VAL A 199 -4.84 9.51 22.96
CA VAL A 199 -5.50 10.71 22.44
C VAL A 199 -5.10 11.93 23.27
N GLU A 200 -4.92 13.07 22.62
CA GLU A 200 -4.85 14.35 23.30
C GLU A 200 -6.24 14.70 23.84
N SER A 201 -6.36 14.75 25.17
CA SER A 201 -7.67 14.89 25.83
C SER A 201 -8.24 16.31 25.67
N GLY A 202 -9.54 16.40 25.39
CA GLY A 202 -10.30 17.66 25.43
C GLY A 202 -10.50 18.35 24.08
N GLY A 203 -10.00 17.80 22.98
CA GLY A 203 -10.36 18.24 21.63
C GLY A 203 -11.73 17.69 21.21
N THR A 204 -12.53 18.48 20.48
CA THR A 204 -13.77 18.04 19.81
C THR A 204 -13.50 17.07 18.65
N LYS A 205 -12.23 16.96 18.22
CA LYS A 205 -11.76 15.97 17.27
C LYS A 205 -10.49 15.31 17.79
N ALA A 206 -10.43 13.99 17.68
CA ALA A 206 -9.25 13.19 17.98
C ALA A 206 -8.91 12.33 16.76
N GLU A 207 -7.63 12.36 16.35
CA GLU A 207 -7.11 11.51 15.28
C GLU A 207 -5.91 10.72 15.81
N VAL A 208 -5.96 9.40 15.68
CA VAL A 208 -4.87 8.49 16.11
C VAL A 208 -4.39 7.66 14.95
N ALA A 209 -3.10 7.77 14.64
CA ALA A 209 -2.39 6.82 13.80
C ALA A 209 -1.70 5.79 14.68
N TYR A 210 -2.03 4.51 14.51
CA TYR A 210 -1.52 3.42 15.32
C TYR A 210 -1.06 2.26 14.42
N LEU A 211 0.11 1.69 14.69
CA LEU A 211 0.58 0.50 14.00
C LEU A 211 0.29 -0.71 14.89
N TRP A 212 -0.70 -1.50 14.52
CA TRP A 212 -1.13 -2.64 15.30
C TRP A 212 -0.31 -3.89 14.95
N ASP A 213 0.55 -4.31 15.87
CA ASP A 213 1.22 -5.61 15.83
C ASP A 213 0.23 -6.72 16.21
N VAL A 214 -0.10 -7.56 15.23
CA VAL A 214 -0.98 -8.72 15.38
C VAL A 214 -0.20 -10.02 15.53
N GLY A 215 1.13 -9.98 15.55
CA GLY A 215 1.98 -11.14 15.82
C GLY A 215 1.61 -11.91 17.09
N PRO A 216 1.33 -11.25 18.23
CA PRO A 216 0.86 -11.93 19.45
C PRO A 216 -0.47 -12.68 19.29
N LEU A 217 -1.25 -12.37 18.25
CA LEU A 217 -2.47 -13.10 17.92
C LEU A 217 -2.16 -14.44 17.27
N ASN A 218 -0.92 -14.80 16.97
CA ASN A 218 -0.54 -16.17 16.63
C ASN A 218 -1.43 -16.78 15.52
N LEU A 219 -1.83 -15.93 14.56
CA LEU A 219 -2.78 -16.24 13.51
C LEU A 219 -2.16 -17.26 12.55
N ILE A 220 -2.99 -18.19 12.10
CA ILE A 220 -2.63 -19.15 11.06
C ILE A 220 -3.36 -18.73 9.77
N PRO A 221 -2.79 -18.95 8.57
CA PRO A 221 -3.47 -18.62 7.33
C PRO A 221 -4.91 -19.16 7.29
N GLY A 222 -5.82 -18.34 6.78
CA GLY A 222 -7.27 -18.54 6.84
C GLY A 222 -7.97 -17.89 8.05
N ASP A 223 -7.25 -17.56 9.13
CA ASP A 223 -7.85 -16.92 10.30
C ASP A 223 -8.40 -15.52 10.00
N ARG A 224 -9.48 -15.18 10.69
CA ARG A 224 -10.17 -13.88 10.61
C ARG A 224 -10.30 -13.25 11.99
N VAL A 225 -10.06 -11.95 12.06
CA VAL A 225 -10.17 -11.14 13.28
C VAL A 225 -11.14 -10.00 12.99
N VAL A 226 -12.16 -9.87 13.82
CA VAL A 226 -13.11 -8.75 13.79
C VAL A 226 -12.57 -7.65 14.70
N TYR A 227 -12.51 -6.42 14.22
CA TYR A 227 -12.06 -5.28 15.02
C TYR A 227 -12.91 -4.02 14.77
N TRP A 228 -12.98 -3.16 15.78
CA TRP A 228 -13.65 -1.86 15.73
C TRP A 228 -12.99 -0.90 16.72
N ALA A 229 -13.23 0.40 16.54
CA ALA A 229 -12.77 1.42 17.48
C ALA A 229 -13.92 1.90 18.35
N GLU A 230 -13.61 2.25 19.60
CA GLU A 230 -14.54 2.83 20.56
C GLU A 230 -13.93 4.12 21.11
N ALA A 231 -14.77 5.15 21.30
CA ALA A 231 -14.39 6.42 21.90
C ALA A 231 -15.39 6.80 22.99
N TRP A 232 -14.92 7.53 23.99
CA TRP A 232 -15.77 8.09 25.05
C TRP A 232 -15.69 9.61 25.04
N ASP A 233 -16.82 10.26 25.26
CA ASP A 233 -16.92 11.69 25.50
C ASP A 233 -16.33 12.07 26.88
N ASN A 234 -16.40 13.35 27.21
CA ASN A 234 -16.02 13.93 28.49
C ASN A 234 -17.22 14.23 29.41
N ASP A 235 -18.39 13.63 29.20
CA ASP A 235 -19.60 13.87 30.03
C ASP A 235 -19.38 13.36 31.46
N GLU A 236 -19.21 14.29 32.41
CA GLU A 236 -19.06 13.99 33.83
C GLU A 236 -20.40 13.98 34.59
N ILE A 237 -21.49 14.45 33.98
CA ILE A 237 -22.80 14.61 34.60
C ILE A 237 -23.61 13.32 34.48
N SER A 238 -23.73 12.78 33.27
CA SER A 238 -24.45 11.52 33.01
C SER A 238 -23.50 10.31 33.03
N GLY A 239 -22.19 10.57 33.05
CA GLY A 239 -21.14 9.59 32.85
C GLY A 239 -20.73 9.49 31.37
N PRO A 240 -19.46 9.13 31.07
CA PRO A 240 -18.98 9.20 29.71
C PRO A 240 -19.74 8.27 28.76
N LYS A 241 -20.32 8.80 27.68
CA LYS A 241 -21.02 8.00 26.67
C LYS A 241 -20.02 7.44 25.68
N MET A 242 -20.37 6.30 25.09
CA MET A 242 -19.50 5.57 24.17
C MET A 242 -20.05 5.60 22.74
N GLY A 243 -19.19 6.02 21.82
CA GLY A 243 -19.35 5.83 20.38
C GLY A 243 -18.54 4.65 19.88
N ARG A 244 -19.01 3.97 18.82
CA ARG A 244 -18.28 2.87 18.17
C ARG A 244 -18.26 3.01 16.66
N SER A 245 -17.16 2.60 16.05
CA SER A 245 -17.06 2.49 14.60
C SER A 245 -17.83 1.28 14.06
N LYS A 246 -17.97 1.20 12.74
CA LYS A 246 -18.33 -0.06 12.07
C LYS A 246 -17.25 -1.12 12.33
N GLU A 247 -17.67 -2.38 12.41
CA GLU A 247 -16.77 -3.52 12.45
C GLU A 247 -16.03 -3.68 11.12
N ARG A 248 -14.79 -4.17 11.20
CA ARG A 248 -13.90 -4.46 10.09
C ARG A 248 -13.28 -5.84 10.26
N PHE A 249 -12.88 -6.45 9.16
CA PHE A 249 -12.24 -7.75 9.17
C PHE A 249 -10.76 -7.63 8.80
N LEU A 250 -9.94 -8.30 9.60
CA LEU A 250 -8.56 -8.59 9.31
C LEU A 250 -8.48 -10.06 8.94
N ARG A 251 -7.88 -10.38 7.80
CA ARG A 251 -7.73 -11.76 7.33
C ARG A 251 -6.27 -12.04 7.05
N PHE A 252 -5.78 -13.19 7.51
CA PHE A 252 -4.47 -13.68 7.14
C PHE A 252 -4.62 -14.67 5.97
N PRO A 253 -4.34 -14.27 4.72
CA PRO A 253 -4.53 -15.15 3.57
C PRO A 253 -3.41 -16.20 3.45
N SER A 254 -3.69 -17.35 2.85
CA SER A 254 -2.64 -18.32 2.48
C SER A 254 -1.93 -17.90 1.18
N VAL A 255 -0.73 -18.44 0.94
CA VAL A 255 -0.02 -18.23 -0.33
C VAL A 255 -0.87 -18.67 -1.52
N GLU A 256 -1.66 -19.73 -1.36
CA GLU A 256 -2.54 -20.25 -2.41
C GLU A 256 -3.63 -19.23 -2.78
N GLU A 257 -4.34 -18.68 -1.80
CA GLU A 257 -5.41 -17.71 -2.04
C GLU A 257 -4.88 -16.43 -2.69
N LEU A 258 -3.70 -15.96 -2.26
CA LEU A 258 -3.04 -14.81 -2.85
C LEU A 258 -2.63 -15.06 -4.29
N PHE A 259 -2.06 -16.23 -4.56
CA PHE A 259 -1.67 -16.61 -5.90
C PHE A 259 -2.88 -16.75 -6.83
N ALA A 260 -3.98 -17.35 -6.36
CA ALA A 260 -5.22 -17.46 -7.13
C ALA A 260 -5.78 -16.09 -7.52
N LYS A 261 -5.84 -15.14 -6.58
CA LYS A 261 -6.24 -13.75 -6.87
C LYS A 261 -5.29 -13.05 -7.83
N TRP A 262 -3.98 -13.28 -7.68
CA TRP A 262 -2.99 -12.72 -8.59
C TRP A 262 -3.12 -13.31 -10.00
N GLU A 263 -3.40 -14.60 -10.13
CA GLU A 263 -3.61 -15.26 -11.43
C GLU A 263 -4.87 -14.74 -12.13
N GLU A 264 -5.95 -14.47 -11.40
CA GLU A 264 -7.15 -13.80 -11.93
C GLU A 264 -6.81 -12.39 -12.48
N GLU A 265 -6.09 -11.57 -11.69
CA GLU A 265 -5.64 -10.25 -12.15
C GLU A 265 -4.67 -10.34 -13.34
N ARG A 266 -3.85 -11.40 -13.40
CA ARG A 266 -2.93 -11.68 -14.52
C ARG A 266 -3.67 -12.08 -15.78
N GLU A 267 -4.74 -12.87 -15.67
CA GLU A 267 -5.60 -13.23 -16.80
C GLU A 267 -6.32 -11.99 -17.34
N ILE A 268 -6.93 -11.19 -16.46
CA ILE A 268 -7.53 -9.89 -16.83
C ILE A 268 -6.50 -8.99 -17.53
N ALA A 269 -5.26 -8.95 -17.01
CA ALA A 269 -4.18 -8.18 -17.63
C ALA A 269 -3.81 -8.71 -19.01
N SER A 270 -3.73 -10.03 -19.18
CA SER A 270 -3.41 -10.69 -20.44
C SER A 270 -4.47 -10.40 -21.50
N ASP A 271 -5.75 -10.53 -21.14
CA ASP A 271 -6.88 -10.22 -22.00
C ASP A 271 -6.94 -8.74 -22.39
N ALA A 272 -6.70 -7.85 -21.43
CA ALA A 272 -6.62 -6.42 -21.68
C ALA A 272 -5.46 -6.08 -22.64
N LEU A 273 -4.29 -6.67 -22.46
CA LEU A 273 -3.14 -6.49 -23.36
C LEU A 273 -3.43 -7.02 -24.78
N SER A 274 -4.03 -8.22 -24.88
CA SER A 274 -4.43 -8.82 -26.15
C SER A 274 -5.47 -7.96 -26.88
N SER A 275 -6.48 -7.45 -26.15
CA SER A 275 -7.48 -6.53 -26.68
C SER A 275 -6.87 -5.22 -27.16
N LEU A 276 -6.01 -4.58 -26.36
CA LEU A 276 -5.30 -3.36 -26.73
C LEU A 276 -4.37 -3.57 -27.94
N SER A 277 -3.72 -4.73 -28.03
CA SER A 277 -2.89 -5.10 -29.18
C SER A 277 -3.73 -5.18 -30.46
N ARG A 278 -4.87 -5.87 -30.42
CA ARG A 278 -5.81 -5.95 -31.56
C ARG A 278 -6.38 -4.58 -31.93
N GLU A 279 -6.77 -3.78 -30.94
CA GLU A 279 -7.26 -2.41 -31.15
C GLU A 279 -6.18 -1.53 -31.80
N SER A 280 -4.93 -1.64 -31.36
CA SER A 280 -3.83 -0.88 -31.94
C SER A 280 -3.59 -1.21 -33.41
N GLU A 281 -3.74 -2.47 -33.82
CA GLU A 281 -3.66 -2.88 -35.23
C GLU A 281 -4.85 -2.37 -36.05
N GLU A 282 -6.06 -2.38 -35.49
CA GLU A 282 -7.23 -1.82 -36.16
C GLU A 282 -7.09 -0.30 -36.38
N LEU A 283 -6.66 0.43 -35.34
CA LEU A 283 -6.39 1.86 -35.42
C LEU A 283 -5.30 2.17 -36.44
N ARG A 284 -4.27 1.33 -36.50
CA ARG A 284 -3.18 1.44 -37.46
C ARG A 284 -3.70 1.30 -38.89
N ARG A 285 -4.51 0.26 -39.15
CA ARG A 285 -5.15 0.06 -40.47
C ARG A 285 -6.01 1.27 -40.87
N ARG A 286 -6.85 1.78 -39.96
CA ARG A 286 -7.71 2.95 -40.20
C ARG A 286 -6.89 4.22 -40.46
N ALA A 287 -5.85 4.48 -39.67
CA ALA A 287 -4.94 5.61 -39.88
C ALA A 287 -4.25 5.53 -41.25
N GLY A 288 -3.82 4.34 -41.66
CA GLY A 288 -3.24 4.08 -42.98
C GLY A 288 -4.22 4.28 -44.14
N GLU A 289 -5.48 3.87 -43.99
CA GLU A 289 -6.55 4.11 -44.97
C GLU A 289 -6.86 5.60 -45.11
N LEU A 290 -7.02 6.30 -43.99
CA LEU A 290 -7.28 7.74 -43.96
C LEU A 290 -6.14 8.53 -44.60
N ARG A 291 -4.88 8.15 -44.31
CA ARG A 291 -3.69 8.70 -44.96
C ARG A 291 -3.72 8.52 -46.48
N ARG A 292 -4.17 7.36 -46.98
CA ARG A 292 -4.30 7.10 -48.43
C ARG A 292 -5.43 7.89 -49.06
N LYS A 293 -6.56 8.09 -48.36
CA LYS A 293 -7.66 8.94 -48.82
C LYS A 293 -7.19 10.40 -48.99
N LEU A 294 -6.43 10.92 -48.02
CA LEU A 294 -5.89 12.29 -48.05
C LEU A 294 -4.91 12.56 -49.20
N LEU A 295 -4.21 11.54 -49.73
CA LEU A 295 -3.34 11.70 -50.91
C LEU A 295 -4.11 12.06 -52.20
N ARG A 296 -5.43 11.86 -52.22
CA ARG A 296 -6.28 12.05 -53.42
C ARG A 296 -7.22 13.24 -53.31
N LYS A 297 -7.21 13.96 -52.19
CA LYS A 297 -8.15 15.06 -51.91
C LYS A 297 -7.37 16.35 -51.67
N GLU A 298 -7.81 17.44 -52.30
CA GLU A 298 -7.26 18.79 -52.07
C GLU A 298 -7.83 19.45 -50.80
N GLU A 299 -9.04 19.05 -50.38
CA GLU A 299 -9.72 19.59 -49.20
C GLU A 299 -10.22 18.49 -48.25
N MET A 300 -10.31 18.82 -46.96
CA MET A 300 -10.79 17.93 -45.91
C MET A 300 -12.32 18.00 -45.79
N ASP A 301 -13.01 16.96 -46.25
CA ASP A 301 -14.46 16.86 -46.07
C ASP A 301 -14.84 16.43 -44.64
N TRP A 302 -16.12 16.63 -44.32
CA TRP A 302 -16.66 16.35 -42.99
C TRP A 302 -16.51 14.87 -42.59
N GLU A 303 -16.63 13.95 -43.55
CA GLU A 303 -16.46 12.51 -43.33
C GLU A 303 -15.02 12.19 -42.89
N THR A 304 -14.01 12.70 -43.61
CA THR A 304 -12.58 12.52 -43.26
C THR A 304 -12.26 13.08 -41.87
N ARG A 305 -12.84 14.23 -41.52
CA ARG A 305 -12.69 14.83 -40.19
C ARG A 305 -13.27 13.93 -39.09
N LYS A 306 -14.49 13.42 -39.29
CA LYS A 306 -15.15 12.50 -38.36
C LYS A 306 -14.35 11.20 -38.16
N GLU A 307 -13.81 10.63 -39.25
CA GLU A 307 -12.95 9.45 -39.18
C GLU A 307 -11.68 9.72 -38.36
N ALA A 308 -11.03 10.86 -38.56
CA ALA A 308 -9.85 11.28 -37.79
C ALA A 308 -10.16 11.47 -36.30
N GLU A 309 -11.28 12.16 -35.99
CA GLU A 309 -11.77 12.35 -34.62
C GLU A 309 -12.04 11.02 -33.91
N GLU A 310 -12.62 10.04 -34.63
CA GLU A 310 -12.87 8.70 -34.07
C GLU A 310 -11.58 7.94 -33.78
N VAL A 311 -10.60 7.97 -34.71
CA VAL A 311 -9.28 7.35 -34.51
C VAL A 311 -8.56 7.95 -33.30
N ALA A 312 -8.56 9.28 -33.18
CA ALA A 312 -7.95 9.96 -32.03
C ALA A 312 -8.65 9.61 -30.72
N ARG A 313 -10.00 9.63 -30.68
CA ARG A 313 -10.78 9.29 -29.50
C ARG A 313 -10.54 7.86 -29.01
N ARG A 314 -10.58 6.87 -29.92
CA ARG A 314 -10.30 5.47 -29.57
C ARG A 314 -8.89 5.29 -29.02
N MET A 315 -7.90 5.99 -29.58
CA MET A 315 -6.54 5.96 -29.03
C MET A 315 -6.45 6.57 -27.62
N GLU A 316 -7.20 7.63 -27.31
CA GLU A 316 -7.28 8.16 -25.94
C GLU A 316 -7.92 7.15 -24.97
N GLU A 317 -8.96 6.44 -25.40
CA GLU A 317 -9.61 5.36 -24.65
C GLU A 317 -8.63 4.22 -24.37
N ALA A 318 -7.91 3.74 -25.38
CA ALA A 318 -6.85 2.75 -25.26
C ALA A 318 -5.74 3.20 -24.28
N SER A 319 -5.33 4.48 -24.34
CA SER A 319 -4.35 5.04 -23.39
C SER A 319 -4.87 5.05 -21.95
N LYS A 320 -6.15 5.39 -21.73
CA LYS A 320 -6.78 5.36 -20.39
C LYS A 320 -6.90 3.94 -19.86
N ALA A 321 -7.27 2.98 -20.72
CA ALA A 321 -7.35 1.57 -20.37
C ALA A 321 -5.98 1.02 -19.92
N LEU A 322 -4.91 1.32 -20.67
CA LEU A 322 -3.55 0.91 -20.28
C LEU A 322 -3.10 1.50 -18.94
N ARG A 323 -3.43 2.76 -18.64
CA ARG A 323 -3.12 3.37 -17.33
C ARG A 323 -3.83 2.66 -16.18
N LYS A 324 -5.14 2.41 -16.32
CA LYS A 324 -5.91 1.65 -15.31
C LYS A 324 -5.36 0.24 -15.13
N LEU A 325 -4.96 -0.42 -16.22
CA LEU A 325 -4.32 -1.72 -16.18
C LEU A 325 -3.00 -1.67 -15.40
N SER A 326 -2.14 -0.69 -15.68
CA SER A 326 -0.88 -0.49 -14.96
C SER A 326 -1.09 -0.28 -13.46
N GLU A 327 -2.07 0.53 -13.05
CA GLU A 327 -2.39 0.79 -11.64
C GLU A 327 -2.88 -0.47 -10.92
N ARG A 328 -3.77 -1.24 -11.54
CA ARG A 328 -4.25 -2.53 -11.01
C ARG A 328 -3.12 -3.54 -10.87
N TRP A 329 -2.26 -3.64 -11.90
CA TRP A 329 -1.11 -4.53 -11.90
C TRP A 329 -0.12 -4.22 -10.77
N GLU A 330 0.22 -2.93 -10.58
CA GLU A 330 1.09 -2.48 -9.49
C GLU A 330 0.49 -2.80 -8.12
N ALA A 331 -0.81 -2.56 -7.92
CA ALA A 331 -1.50 -2.88 -6.67
C ALA A 331 -1.52 -4.39 -6.37
N SER A 332 -1.67 -5.24 -7.41
CA SER A 332 -1.60 -6.69 -7.28
C SER A 332 -0.19 -7.15 -6.92
N ALA A 333 0.83 -6.65 -7.62
CA ALA A 333 2.24 -6.95 -7.33
C ALA A 333 2.66 -6.51 -5.91
N GLU A 334 2.16 -5.38 -5.42
CA GLU A 334 2.43 -4.91 -4.06
C GLU A 334 1.76 -5.79 -3.00
N ARG A 335 0.56 -6.32 -3.27
CA ARG A 335 -0.11 -7.31 -2.40
C ARG A 335 0.72 -8.58 -2.26
N MET A 336 1.19 -9.14 -3.38
CA MET A 336 2.06 -10.33 -3.38
C MET A 336 3.37 -10.08 -2.66
N ALA A 337 3.93 -8.87 -2.79
CA ALA A 337 5.16 -8.48 -2.11
C ALA A 337 4.98 -8.40 -0.58
N ARG A 338 3.88 -7.82 -0.09
CA ARG A 338 3.61 -7.69 1.36
C ARG A 338 3.40 -9.05 2.04
N ALA A 339 2.80 -9.97 1.31
CA ALA A 339 2.53 -11.31 1.82
C ALA A 339 3.71 -12.29 1.63
N GLU A 340 4.83 -11.85 1.06
CA GLU A 340 5.99 -12.71 0.73
C GLU A 340 5.60 -14.01 -0.02
N ALA A 341 4.49 -13.94 -0.79
CA ALA A 341 3.88 -15.10 -1.43
C ALA A 341 4.67 -15.61 -2.65
N LEU A 342 5.62 -14.81 -3.15
CA LEU A 342 6.50 -15.13 -4.25
C LEU A 342 7.95 -14.84 -3.88
N LEU A 343 8.89 -15.54 -4.53
CA LEU A 343 10.30 -15.24 -4.35
C LEU A 343 10.64 -13.86 -4.93
N ARG A 344 11.68 -13.25 -4.35
CA ARG A 344 12.11 -11.88 -4.66
C ARG A 344 12.36 -11.62 -6.14
N ASP A 345 13.04 -12.51 -6.86
CA ASP A 345 13.31 -12.35 -8.29
C ASP A 345 12.00 -12.19 -9.10
N THR A 346 10.96 -12.95 -8.75
CA THR A 346 9.66 -12.85 -9.40
C THR A 346 8.95 -11.55 -9.03
N LEU A 347 9.04 -11.08 -7.78
CA LEU A 347 8.51 -9.76 -7.40
C LEU A 347 9.22 -8.61 -8.14
N GLU A 348 10.53 -8.70 -8.36
CA GLU A 348 11.28 -7.72 -9.16
C GLU A 348 10.83 -7.74 -10.63
N LYS A 349 10.58 -8.92 -11.20
CA LYS A 349 9.99 -9.08 -12.54
C LYS A 349 8.57 -8.52 -12.65
N LEU A 350 7.73 -8.73 -11.64
CA LEU A 350 6.38 -8.15 -11.57
C LEU A 350 6.41 -6.62 -11.62
N ARG A 351 7.30 -6.00 -10.84
CA ARG A 351 7.54 -4.54 -10.88
C ARG A 351 8.04 -4.10 -12.26
N ARG A 352 8.93 -4.88 -12.88
CA ARG A 352 9.42 -4.58 -14.23
C ARG A 352 8.30 -4.64 -15.28
N ILE A 353 7.34 -5.56 -15.16
CA ILE A 353 6.14 -5.55 -16.01
C ILE A 353 5.34 -4.27 -15.81
N GLY A 354 5.14 -3.81 -14.57
CA GLY A 354 4.50 -2.51 -14.29
C GLY A 354 5.22 -1.34 -14.96
N GLU A 355 6.56 -1.31 -14.93
CA GLU A 355 7.36 -0.33 -15.68
C GLU A 355 7.15 -0.43 -17.19
N LEU A 356 7.15 -1.64 -17.76
CA LEU A 356 6.90 -1.85 -19.19
C LEU A 356 5.50 -1.38 -19.62
N LEU A 357 4.47 -1.60 -18.79
CA LEU A 357 3.11 -1.10 -19.05
C LEU A 357 3.07 0.44 -19.10
N ARG A 358 3.81 1.11 -18.22
CA ARG A 358 3.93 2.59 -18.22
C ARG A 358 4.73 3.10 -19.42
N GLU A 359 5.78 2.38 -19.80
CA GLU A 359 6.66 2.70 -20.93
C GLU A 359 6.05 2.34 -22.29
N ALA A 360 5.02 1.48 -22.33
CA ALA A 360 4.47 0.95 -23.57
C ALA A 360 3.92 2.03 -24.51
N LEU A 361 3.33 3.11 -23.97
CA LEU A 361 2.81 4.24 -24.75
C LEU A 361 3.96 5.12 -25.27
N PRO A 362 4.28 5.12 -26.58
CA PRO A 362 5.39 5.89 -27.12
C PRO A 362 5.12 7.40 -27.04
N SER A 363 6.15 8.20 -26.75
CA SER A 363 6.02 9.66 -26.70
C SER A 363 5.59 10.28 -28.04
N ASP A 364 5.97 9.64 -29.16
CA ASP A 364 5.59 10.09 -30.51
C ASP A 364 4.11 9.89 -30.82
N LEU A 365 3.45 8.94 -30.15
CA LEU A 365 2.02 8.71 -30.29
C LEU A 365 1.21 9.87 -29.68
N ARG A 366 1.66 10.42 -28.54
CA ARG A 366 1.04 11.61 -27.94
C ARG A 366 1.18 12.84 -28.84
N LYS A 367 2.36 13.04 -29.42
CA LYS A 367 2.60 14.12 -30.38
C LYS A 367 1.72 13.97 -31.63
N ALA A 368 1.57 12.76 -32.15
CA ALA A 368 0.68 12.50 -33.27
C ALA A 368 -0.78 12.86 -32.96
N LEU A 369 -1.27 12.57 -31.74
CA LEU A 369 -2.63 12.97 -31.32
C LEU A 369 -2.79 14.50 -31.25
N GLU A 370 -1.82 15.22 -30.69
CA GLU A 370 -1.82 16.68 -30.64
C GLU A 370 -1.75 17.31 -32.04
N GLU A 371 -0.97 16.71 -32.95
CA GLU A 371 -0.86 17.11 -34.35
C GLU A 371 -2.17 16.83 -35.12
N ILE A 372 -2.84 15.71 -34.86
CA ILE A 372 -4.18 15.41 -35.40
C ILE A 372 -5.18 16.47 -34.95
N GLN A 373 -5.26 16.78 -33.64
CA GLN A 373 -6.18 17.79 -33.11
C GLN A 373 -5.97 19.16 -33.76
N ARG A 374 -4.71 19.61 -33.84
CA ARG A 374 -4.36 20.87 -34.51
C ARG A 374 -4.71 20.88 -36.00
N ALA A 375 -4.44 19.80 -36.72
CA ALA A 375 -4.76 19.71 -38.13
C ALA A 375 -6.28 19.73 -38.39
N LEU A 376 -7.09 19.16 -37.48
CA LEU A 376 -8.57 19.19 -37.57
C LEU A 376 -9.15 20.58 -37.28
N GLU A 377 -8.53 21.34 -36.39
CA GLU A 377 -8.87 22.75 -36.11
C GLU A 377 -8.48 23.66 -37.28
N GLY A 378 -7.24 23.54 -37.76
CA GLY A 378 -6.67 24.31 -38.87
C GLY A 378 -7.18 23.89 -40.25
N ARG A 379 -7.86 22.75 -40.35
CA ARG A 379 -8.34 22.14 -41.61
C ARG A 379 -7.22 21.90 -42.62
N ASP A 380 -6.02 21.53 -42.16
CA ASP A 380 -4.86 21.26 -43.01
C ASP A 380 -4.78 19.75 -43.33
N PRO A 381 -5.07 19.33 -44.59
CA PRO A 381 -5.03 17.92 -44.98
C PRO A 381 -3.61 17.33 -44.97
N GLU A 382 -2.59 18.15 -45.24
CA GLU A 382 -1.20 17.72 -45.33
C GLU A 382 -0.58 17.56 -43.94
N GLU A 383 -0.92 18.45 -43.00
CA GLU A 383 -0.57 18.29 -41.59
C GLU A 383 -1.23 17.04 -41.00
N LEU A 384 -2.53 16.83 -41.26
CA LEU A 384 -3.25 15.63 -40.82
C LEU A 384 -2.62 14.36 -41.41
N ARG A 385 -2.25 14.37 -42.69
CA ARG A 385 -1.60 13.24 -43.36
C ARG A 385 -0.26 12.87 -42.69
N LYS A 386 0.56 13.86 -42.35
CA LYS A 386 1.83 13.67 -41.63
C LYS A 386 1.61 13.15 -40.21
N ALA A 387 0.62 13.68 -39.51
CA ALA A 387 0.27 13.24 -38.16
C ALA A 387 -0.21 11.77 -38.15
N LEU A 388 -1.05 11.38 -39.11
CA LEU A 388 -1.49 9.99 -39.29
C LEU A 388 -0.36 9.05 -39.69
N GLU A 389 0.61 9.50 -40.51
CA GLU A 389 1.81 8.73 -40.81
C GLU A 389 2.64 8.46 -39.55
N ARG A 390 2.85 9.50 -38.73
CA ARG A 390 3.53 9.34 -37.44
C ARG A 390 2.79 8.42 -36.50
N MET A 391 1.46 8.51 -36.47
CA MET A 391 0.59 7.63 -35.69
C MET A 391 0.72 6.17 -36.13
N ASP A 392 0.66 5.89 -37.44
CA ASP A 392 0.81 4.54 -38.01
C ASP A 392 2.12 3.85 -37.55
N PHE A 393 3.25 4.57 -37.61
CA PHE A 393 4.53 4.06 -37.10
C PHE A 393 4.51 3.85 -35.58
N SER A 394 3.94 4.79 -34.83
CA SER A 394 3.92 4.73 -33.37
C SER A 394 2.97 3.65 -32.83
N LEU A 395 1.87 3.37 -33.54
CA LEU A 395 0.93 2.29 -33.20
C LEU A 395 1.56 0.91 -33.36
N GLU A 396 2.41 0.70 -34.37
CA GLU A 396 3.18 -0.55 -34.50
C GLU A 396 4.16 -0.73 -33.33
N GLU A 397 4.82 0.33 -32.88
CA GLU A 397 5.69 0.26 -31.69
C GLU A 397 4.90 -0.02 -30.41
N PHE A 398 3.74 0.60 -30.27
CA PHE A 398 2.83 0.37 -29.15
C PHE A 398 2.37 -1.09 -29.12
N ARG A 399 1.85 -1.61 -30.25
CA ARG A 399 1.44 -3.01 -30.42
C ARG A 399 2.54 -3.98 -30.02
N ARG A 400 3.74 -3.78 -30.55
CA ARG A 400 4.92 -4.59 -30.21
C ARG A 400 5.25 -4.53 -28.73
N SER A 401 5.15 -3.38 -28.08
CA SER A 401 5.38 -3.28 -26.65
C SER A 401 4.34 -4.06 -25.84
N LEU A 402 3.07 -4.06 -26.26
CA LEU A 402 2.00 -4.82 -25.62
C LEU A 402 2.22 -6.32 -25.77
N ASP A 403 2.43 -6.79 -27.00
CA ASP A 403 2.71 -8.19 -27.35
C ASP A 403 3.96 -8.71 -26.61
N ARG A 404 5.04 -7.92 -26.57
CA ARG A 404 6.24 -8.24 -25.77
C ARG A 404 5.91 -8.41 -24.30
N THR A 405 5.13 -7.48 -23.74
CA THR A 405 4.74 -7.51 -22.32
C THR A 405 3.86 -8.72 -22.03
N LEU A 406 2.96 -9.07 -22.95
CA LEU A 406 2.12 -10.26 -22.89
C LEU A 406 2.98 -11.54 -22.89
N SER A 407 3.95 -11.68 -23.79
CA SER A 407 4.85 -12.86 -23.80
C SER A 407 5.71 -12.96 -22.53
N LEU A 408 6.16 -11.83 -21.98
CA LEU A 408 6.89 -11.82 -20.70
C LEU A 408 5.97 -12.22 -19.54
N LEU A 409 4.71 -11.80 -19.57
CA LEU A 409 3.68 -12.13 -18.60
C LEU A 409 3.37 -13.64 -18.61
N GLU A 410 3.24 -14.24 -19.79
CA GLU A 410 3.05 -15.68 -19.98
C GLU A 410 4.23 -16.49 -19.45
N ARG A 411 5.47 -16.13 -19.82
CA ARG A 411 6.67 -16.80 -19.28
C ARG A 411 6.80 -16.64 -17.77
N MET A 412 6.44 -15.47 -17.26
CA MET A 412 6.49 -15.21 -15.82
C MET A 412 5.42 -16.00 -15.07
N LYS A 413 4.23 -16.27 -15.64
CA LYS A 413 3.21 -17.14 -15.03
C LYS A 413 3.82 -18.44 -14.53
N VAL A 414 4.53 -19.14 -15.42
CA VAL A 414 5.18 -20.42 -15.13
C VAL A 414 6.18 -20.29 -13.96
N GLN A 415 6.98 -19.23 -13.95
CA GLN A 415 7.94 -18.97 -12.88
C GLN A 415 7.25 -18.64 -11.55
N ALA A 416 6.21 -17.80 -11.59
CA ALA A 416 5.45 -17.39 -10.42
C ALA A 416 4.69 -18.56 -9.81
N GLU A 417 4.15 -19.45 -10.63
CA GLU A 417 3.48 -20.67 -10.18
C GLU A 417 4.44 -21.64 -9.50
N MET A 418 5.64 -21.84 -10.06
CA MET A 418 6.71 -22.59 -9.38
C MET A 418 7.06 -21.96 -8.02
N ASP A 419 7.25 -20.64 -7.97
CA ASP A 419 7.57 -19.95 -6.73
C ASP A 419 6.45 -20.06 -5.70
N ALA A 420 5.20 -19.93 -6.13
CA ALA A 420 4.04 -20.10 -5.26
C ALA A 420 3.95 -21.53 -4.73
N LEU A 421 4.23 -22.56 -5.53
CA LEU A 421 4.28 -23.94 -5.07
C LEU A 421 5.41 -24.20 -4.07
N ILE A 422 6.58 -23.61 -4.29
CA ILE A 422 7.69 -23.65 -3.33
C ILE A 422 7.26 -22.99 -2.02
N ARG A 423 6.68 -21.78 -2.06
CA ARG A 423 6.23 -21.04 -0.88
C ARG A 423 5.08 -21.74 -0.16
N SER A 424 4.12 -22.31 -0.89
CA SER A 424 3.05 -23.12 -0.30
C SER A 424 3.60 -24.37 0.39
N ALA A 425 4.57 -25.08 -0.20
CA ALA A 425 5.20 -26.22 0.45
C ALA A 425 5.98 -25.82 1.72
N GLU A 426 6.73 -24.71 1.69
CA GLU A 426 7.40 -24.14 2.87
C GLU A 426 6.37 -23.76 3.96
N GLU A 427 5.30 -23.04 3.60
CA GLU A 427 4.22 -22.62 4.50
C GLU A 427 3.51 -23.83 5.13
N LEU A 428 3.18 -24.86 4.34
CA LEU A 428 2.55 -26.09 4.84
C LEU A 428 3.46 -26.84 5.81
N ALA A 429 4.77 -26.89 5.54
CA ALA A 429 5.73 -27.48 6.48
C ALA A 429 5.79 -26.70 7.80
N GLU A 430 5.83 -25.36 7.74
CA GLU A 430 5.83 -24.50 8.95
C GLU A 430 4.53 -24.61 9.74
N ARG A 431 3.38 -24.62 9.07
CA ARG A 431 2.06 -24.82 9.69
C ARG A 431 1.95 -26.19 10.33
N GLN A 432 2.44 -27.23 9.67
CA GLN A 432 2.48 -28.58 10.24
C GLN A 432 3.32 -28.62 11.53
N ASP A 433 4.47 -27.95 11.55
CA ASP A 433 5.30 -27.81 12.75
C ASP A 433 4.55 -27.09 13.88
N GLU A 434 3.78 -26.06 13.56
CA GLU A 434 2.98 -25.32 14.55
C GLU A 434 1.81 -26.16 15.08
N VAL A 435 1.14 -26.93 14.22
CA VAL A 435 0.11 -27.91 14.61
C VAL A 435 0.69 -28.91 15.61
N LEU A 436 1.87 -29.46 15.32
CA LEU A 436 2.54 -30.42 16.21
C LEU A 436 2.93 -29.81 17.56
N ARG A 437 3.31 -28.54 17.61
CA ARG A 437 3.64 -27.84 18.88
C ARG A 437 2.40 -27.53 19.71
N ARG A 438 1.31 -27.10 19.07
CA ARG A 438 0.08 -26.65 19.74
C ARG A 438 -0.96 -27.75 19.95
N ALA A 439 -0.72 -28.96 19.42
CA ALA A 439 -1.61 -30.09 19.58
C ALA A 439 -1.93 -30.39 21.05
N GLU A 440 -0.97 -30.16 21.97
CA GLU A 440 -1.17 -30.33 23.41
C GLU A 440 -2.08 -29.26 24.04
N GLU A 441 -2.08 -28.03 23.49
CA GLU A 441 -2.83 -26.89 24.03
C GLU A 441 -4.29 -26.88 23.57
N ASP A 442 -4.54 -27.13 22.27
CA ASP A 442 -5.88 -27.10 21.67
C ASP A 442 -6.03 -28.18 20.56
N PRO A 443 -6.22 -29.45 20.94
CA PRO A 443 -6.28 -30.57 20.00
C PRO A 443 -7.38 -30.43 18.94
N LEU A 444 -8.55 -29.89 19.31
CA LEU A 444 -9.71 -29.78 18.42
C LEU A 444 -9.50 -28.70 17.35
N ARG A 445 -8.95 -27.53 17.72
CA ARG A 445 -8.56 -26.51 16.75
C ARG A 445 -7.47 -27.03 15.83
N MET A 446 -6.48 -27.73 16.38
CA MET A 446 -5.38 -28.30 15.60
C MET A 446 -5.86 -29.41 14.64
N ALA A 447 -6.87 -30.20 15.01
CA ALA A 447 -7.51 -31.15 14.09
C ALA A 447 -8.17 -30.44 12.88
N GLY A 448 -8.80 -29.29 13.11
CA GLY A 448 -9.36 -28.45 12.05
C GLY A 448 -8.28 -27.89 11.13
N GLU A 449 -7.14 -27.47 11.69
CA GLU A 449 -6.00 -26.98 10.91
C GLU A 449 -5.34 -28.09 10.09
N GLU A 450 -5.17 -29.27 10.67
CA GLU A 450 -4.64 -30.45 9.97
C GLU A 450 -5.55 -30.87 8.79
N ALA A 451 -6.87 -30.73 8.94
CA ALA A 451 -7.82 -30.95 7.84
C ALA A 451 -7.66 -29.90 6.71
N ARG A 452 -7.31 -28.65 7.03
CA ARG A 452 -6.96 -27.63 6.02
C ARG A 452 -5.66 -27.96 5.32
N ILE A 453 -4.61 -28.34 6.07
CA ILE A 453 -3.33 -28.81 5.51
C ILE A 453 -3.57 -29.97 4.53
N ARG A 454 -4.42 -30.95 4.90
CA ARG A 454 -4.80 -32.06 4.01
C ARG A 454 -5.38 -31.59 2.68
N ASP A 455 -6.27 -30.60 2.71
CA ASP A 455 -6.94 -30.11 1.51
C ASP A 455 -5.97 -29.30 0.64
N GLU A 456 -5.13 -28.46 1.24
CA GLU A 456 -4.09 -27.69 0.57
C GLU A 456 -2.99 -28.57 -0.05
N VAL A 457 -2.59 -29.67 0.62
CA VAL A 457 -1.70 -30.68 0.02
C VAL A 457 -2.32 -31.26 -1.26
N GLY A 458 -3.63 -31.50 -1.26
CA GLY A 458 -4.36 -31.94 -2.46
C GLY A 458 -4.34 -30.90 -3.58
N ASN A 459 -4.45 -29.62 -3.25
CA ASN A 459 -4.37 -28.53 -4.22
C ASN A 459 -2.97 -28.38 -4.79
N VAL A 460 -1.92 -28.48 -3.96
CA VAL A 460 -0.52 -28.50 -4.40
C VAL A 460 -0.28 -29.64 -5.39
N GLU A 461 -0.80 -30.84 -5.11
CA GLU A 461 -0.72 -31.98 -6.04
C GLU A 461 -1.37 -31.66 -7.40
N GLY A 462 -2.56 -31.07 -7.39
CA GLY A 462 -3.28 -30.67 -8.61
C GLY A 462 -2.51 -29.64 -9.43
N ARG A 463 -2.06 -28.57 -8.78
CA ARG A 463 -1.30 -27.47 -9.40
C ARG A 463 0.06 -27.91 -9.95
N LEU A 464 0.74 -28.89 -9.32
CA LEU A 464 1.95 -29.49 -9.91
C LEU A 464 1.68 -30.13 -11.27
N ARG A 465 0.52 -30.77 -11.45
CA ARG A 465 0.14 -31.37 -12.74
C ARG A 465 -0.17 -30.30 -13.78
N GLU A 466 -0.94 -29.28 -13.40
CA GLU A 466 -1.26 -28.13 -14.25
C GLU A 466 0.02 -27.40 -14.70
N LEU A 467 0.94 -27.14 -13.78
CA LEU A 467 2.25 -26.57 -14.08
C LEU A 467 3.06 -27.47 -15.02
N SER A 468 3.07 -28.78 -14.80
CA SER A 468 3.73 -29.74 -15.69
C SER A 468 3.16 -29.66 -17.12
N GLU A 469 1.84 -29.53 -17.29
CA GLU A 469 1.22 -29.35 -18.60
C GLU A 469 1.59 -28.02 -19.24
N SER A 470 1.49 -26.91 -18.50
CA SER A 470 1.86 -25.57 -18.97
C SER A 470 3.33 -25.48 -19.40
N LEU A 471 4.21 -26.20 -18.71
CA LEU A 471 5.64 -26.26 -19.02
C LEU A 471 5.93 -26.96 -20.35
N ARG A 472 5.06 -27.83 -20.88
CA ARG A 472 5.30 -28.53 -22.15
C ARG A 472 5.40 -27.59 -23.35
N GLU A 473 4.72 -26.46 -23.28
CA GLU A 473 4.66 -25.47 -24.35
C GLU A 473 5.90 -24.55 -24.37
N HIS A 474 6.73 -24.59 -23.32
CA HIS A 474 7.81 -23.63 -23.09
C HIS A 474 9.19 -24.31 -23.02
N ALA A 475 9.90 -24.44 -24.13
CA ALA A 475 11.25 -25.01 -24.12
C ALA A 475 12.36 -23.96 -23.84
N PRO A 476 13.43 -24.30 -23.10
CA PRO A 476 13.65 -25.52 -22.32
C PRO A 476 12.89 -25.51 -20.98
N SER A 477 12.23 -26.62 -20.62
CA SER A 477 11.47 -26.77 -19.37
C SER A 477 11.63 -28.15 -18.71
N PRO A 478 11.60 -28.22 -17.36
CA PRO A 478 11.65 -29.47 -16.60
C PRO A 478 10.26 -30.11 -16.41
N TRP A 479 9.41 -30.14 -17.45
CA TRP A 479 8.01 -30.57 -17.32
C TRP A 479 7.87 -32.03 -16.84
N LYS A 480 8.78 -32.92 -17.28
CA LYS A 480 8.77 -34.34 -16.87
C LYS A 480 9.10 -34.48 -15.40
N GLU A 481 10.11 -33.74 -14.94
CA GLU A 481 10.54 -33.73 -13.55
C GLU A 481 9.45 -33.16 -12.65
N VAL A 482 8.78 -32.07 -13.05
CA VAL A 482 7.64 -31.52 -12.30
C VAL A 482 6.48 -32.52 -12.24
N GLY A 483 6.15 -33.19 -13.35
CA GLY A 483 5.15 -34.26 -13.36
C GLY A 483 5.50 -35.41 -12.40
N ALA A 484 6.78 -35.81 -12.36
CA ALA A 484 7.26 -36.85 -11.45
C ALA A 484 7.18 -36.43 -9.97
N LEU A 485 7.29 -35.14 -9.64
CA LEU A 485 7.05 -34.65 -8.29
C LEU A 485 5.59 -34.83 -7.87
N ALA A 486 4.65 -34.54 -8.77
CA ALA A 486 3.22 -34.76 -8.51
C ALA A 486 2.93 -36.25 -8.23
N ASP A 487 3.54 -37.14 -9.02
CA ASP A 487 3.41 -38.58 -8.82
C ASP A 487 4.07 -39.04 -7.50
N SER A 488 5.23 -38.47 -7.14
CA SER A 488 5.94 -38.77 -5.89
C SER A 488 5.11 -38.39 -4.67
N LEU A 489 4.48 -37.21 -4.70
CA LEU A 489 3.65 -36.73 -3.59
C LEU A 489 2.45 -37.65 -3.33
N ARG A 490 1.86 -38.20 -4.40
CA ARG A 490 0.81 -39.21 -4.34
C ARG A 490 1.32 -40.53 -3.79
N MET A 491 2.50 -40.97 -4.22
CA MET A 491 3.14 -42.21 -3.74
C MET A 491 3.53 -42.13 -2.26
N TRP A 492 3.91 -40.95 -1.76
CA TRP A 492 4.17 -40.72 -0.34
C TRP A 492 2.92 -40.76 0.53
N ASP A 493 1.71 -40.79 -0.05
CA ASP A 493 0.43 -40.73 0.66
C ASP A 493 0.35 -39.52 1.61
N THR A 494 0.93 -38.37 1.22
CA THR A 494 1.03 -37.18 2.08
C THR A 494 -0.33 -36.70 2.56
N LYS A 495 -1.32 -36.67 1.64
CA LYS A 495 -2.71 -36.35 1.97
C LYS A 495 -3.33 -37.35 2.95
N GLY A 496 -3.05 -38.65 2.77
CA GLY A 496 -3.53 -39.68 3.70
C GLY A 496 -2.88 -39.59 5.08
N LYS A 497 -1.59 -39.23 5.15
CA LYS A 497 -0.89 -38.95 6.42
C LYS A 497 -1.54 -37.77 7.16
N ALA A 498 -1.81 -36.66 6.48
CA ALA A 498 -2.51 -35.51 7.06
C ALA A 498 -3.92 -35.89 7.53
N CYS A 499 -4.66 -36.69 6.76
CA CYS A 499 -5.97 -37.19 7.17
C CYS A 499 -5.90 -38.02 8.46
N ARG A 500 -4.92 -38.92 8.57
CA ARG A 500 -4.70 -39.73 9.79
C ARG A 500 -4.34 -38.87 11.00
N ALA A 501 -3.50 -37.84 10.81
CA ALA A 501 -3.18 -36.89 11.86
C ALA A 501 -4.42 -36.10 12.34
N ALA A 502 -5.25 -35.61 11.40
CA ALA A 502 -6.44 -34.84 11.72
C ALA A 502 -7.45 -35.67 12.53
N GLU A 503 -7.68 -36.93 12.11
CA GLU A 503 -8.55 -37.85 12.83
C GLU A 503 -8.01 -38.22 14.22
N ALA A 504 -6.70 -38.42 14.35
CA ALA A 504 -6.08 -38.70 15.65
C ALA A 504 -6.23 -37.51 16.61
N LEU A 505 -5.95 -36.28 16.15
CA LEU A 505 -6.17 -35.05 16.93
C LEU A 505 -7.64 -34.86 17.31
N GLY A 506 -8.57 -35.10 16.39
CA GLY A 506 -10.00 -35.01 16.65
C GLY A 506 -10.51 -36.01 17.71
N ARG A 507 -9.81 -37.15 17.86
CA ARG A 507 -10.06 -38.14 18.93
C ARG A 507 -9.25 -37.87 20.21
N GLY A 508 -8.43 -36.82 20.25
CA GLY A 508 -7.53 -36.52 21.36
C GLY A 508 -6.29 -37.42 21.45
N ASP A 509 -6.00 -38.23 20.43
CA ASP A 509 -4.82 -39.09 20.35
C ASP A 509 -3.60 -38.32 19.80
N LEU A 510 -2.90 -37.63 20.70
CA LEU A 510 -1.71 -36.84 20.37
C LEU A 510 -0.58 -37.70 19.80
N ASN A 511 -0.32 -38.86 20.41
CA ASN A 511 0.77 -39.75 19.97
C ASN A 511 0.51 -40.33 18.57
N GLY A 512 -0.74 -40.68 18.28
CA GLY A 512 -1.16 -41.14 16.95
C GLY A 512 -1.06 -40.06 15.88
N ALA A 513 -1.18 -38.78 16.25
CA ALA A 513 -1.07 -37.65 15.34
C ALA A 513 0.39 -37.24 15.02
N MET A 514 1.30 -37.33 15.99
CA MET A 514 2.67 -36.83 15.85
C MET A 514 3.46 -37.51 14.71
N GLY A 515 3.31 -38.83 14.56
CA GLY A 515 4.02 -39.60 13.54
C GLY A 515 3.64 -39.17 12.11
N PRO A 516 2.36 -39.28 11.72
CA PRO A 516 1.88 -38.84 10.41
C PRO A 516 2.11 -37.35 10.17
N GLY A 517 1.85 -36.48 11.15
CA GLY A 517 2.07 -35.02 10.99
C GLY A 517 3.53 -34.67 10.74
N LYS A 518 4.49 -35.33 11.43
CA LYS A 518 5.92 -35.14 11.14
C LYS A 518 6.31 -35.58 9.73
N GLN A 519 5.71 -36.66 9.24
CA GLN A 519 5.95 -37.12 7.87
C GLN A 519 5.38 -36.14 6.84
N VAL A 520 4.21 -35.55 7.07
CA VAL A 520 3.64 -34.50 6.20
C VAL A 520 4.62 -33.33 6.09
N ARG A 521 5.15 -32.85 7.22
CA ARG A 521 6.16 -31.80 7.22
C ARG A 521 7.39 -32.18 6.41
N ASP A 522 7.96 -33.35 6.65
CA ASP A 522 9.19 -33.81 5.98
C ASP A 522 8.96 -33.98 4.45
N ASP A 523 7.78 -34.47 4.05
CA ASP A 523 7.36 -34.58 2.64
C ASP A 523 7.27 -33.18 1.98
N MET A 524 6.70 -32.19 2.68
CA MET A 524 6.59 -30.80 2.21
C MET A 524 7.94 -30.09 2.12
N GLU A 525 8.83 -30.26 3.12
CA GLU A 525 10.21 -29.75 3.04
C GLU A 525 10.95 -30.32 1.82
N SER A 526 10.81 -31.62 1.57
CA SER A 526 11.44 -32.29 0.42
C SER A 526 10.90 -31.75 -0.91
N LEU A 527 9.57 -31.57 -1.01
CA LEU A 527 8.93 -30.98 -2.19
C LEU A 527 9.46 -29.56 -2.49
N ALA A 528 9.57 -28.71 -1.47
CA ALA A 528 10.09 -27.35 -1.61
C ALA A 528 11.56 -27.33 -2.10
N GLU A 529 12.39 -28.24 -1.58
CA GLU A 529 13.79 -28.37 -1.99
C GLU A 529 13.94 -28.84 -3.44
N GLU A 530 13.16 -29.85 -3.85
CA GLU A 530 13.19 -30.39 -5.20
C GLU A 530 12.67 -29.37 -6.23
N LEU A 531 11.55 -28.71 -5.95
CA LEU A 531 11.03 -27.62 -6.78
C LEU A 531 12.03 -26.47 -6.89
N SER A 532 12.66 -26.08 -5.79
CA SER A 532 13.72 -25.05 -5.80
C SER A 532 14.89 -25.43 -6.69
N SER A 533 15.25 -26.72 -6.72
CA SER A 533 16.31 -27.24 -7.60
C SER A 533 15.90 -27.19 -9.07
N LEU A 534 14.69 -27.63 -9.40
CA LEU A 534 14.15 -27.58 -10.76
C LEU A 534 14.03 -26.14 -11.27
N ARG A 535 13.57 -25.22 -10.43
CA ARG A 535 13.51 -23.79 -10.75
C ARG A 535 14.86 -23.21 -11.12
N ARG A 536 15.92 -23.54 -10.37
CA ARG A 536 17.30 -23.11 -10.71
C ARG A 536 17.74 -23.65 -12.07
N LYS A 537 17.53 -24.94 -12.33
CA LYS A 537 17.86 -25.56 -13.63
C LYS A 537 17.11 -24.89 -14.79
N MET A 538 15.82 -24.61 -14.59
CA MET A 538 15.01 -23.89 -15.57
C MET A 538 15.57 -22.48 -15.84
N ALA A 539 15.86 -21.71 -14.78
CA ALA A 539 16.43 -20.38 -14.92
C ALA A 539 17.79 -20.38 -15.64
N GLU A 540 18.64 -21.38 -15.37
CA GLU A 540 19.90 -21.59 -16.09
C GLU A 540 19.68 -21.92 -17.57
N GLY A 541 18.70 -22.79 -17.88
CA GLY A 541 18.31 -23.13 -19.25
C GLY A 541 17.79 -21.92 -20.04
N TRP A 542 16.86 -21.15 -19.47
CA TRP A 542 16.36 -19.92 -20.07
C TRP A 542 17.46 -18.87 -20.26
N ARG A 543 18.36 -18.73 -19.29
CA ARG A 543 19.51 -17.83 -19.40
C ARG A 543 20.45 -18.25 -20.52
N ALA A 544 20.72 -19.55 -20.68
CA ALA A 544 21.55 -20.07 -21.77
C ALA A 544 20.92 -19.83 -23.14
N GLU A 545 19.61 -20.04 -23.28
CA GLU A 545 18.84 -19.72 -24.49
C GLU A 545 19.01 -18.23 -24.87
N VAL A 546 18.74 -17.33 -23.93
CA VAL A 546 18.84 -15.88 -24.14
C VAL A 546 20.27 -15.46 -24.50
N LEU A 547 21.29 -16.03 -23.85
CA LEU A 547 22.70 -15.74 -24.15
C LEU A 547 23.09 -16.16 -25.58
N ALA A 548 22.59 -17.30 -26.05
CA ALA A 548 22.85 -17.77 -27.41
C ALA A 548 22.27 -16.79 -28.45
N GLU A 549 21.04 -16.32 -28.22
CA GLU A 549 20.38 -15.36 -29.10
C GLU A 549 21.03 -13.97 -29.06
N LEU A 550 21.42 -13.47 -27.88
CA LEU A 550 22.14 -12.20 -27.76
C LEU A 550 23.48 -12.24 -28.51
N ARG A 551 24.25 -13.33 -28.37
CA ARG A 551 25.53 -13.50 -29.10
C ARG A 551 25.32 -13.53 -30.60
N ARG A 552 24.24 -14.16 -31.07
CA ARG A 552 23.88 -14.18 -32.49
C ARG A 552 23.52 -12.77 -32.97
N ALA A 553 22.67 -12.06 -32.24
CA ALA A 553 22.27 -10.70 -32.56
C ALA A 553 23.44 -9.70 -32.61
N ILE A 554 24.40 -9.82 -31.68
CA ILE A 554 25.63 -9.02 -31.67
C ILE A 554 26.47 -9.28 -32.93
N ARG A 555 26.63 -10.54 -33.35
CA ARG A 555 27.36 -10.89 -34.57
C ARG A 555 26.67 -10.33 -35.82
N ASP A 556 25.36 -10.54 -35.93
CA ASP A 556 24.56 -10.09 -37.08
C ASP A 556 24.58 -8.55 -37.17
N LEU A 557 24.43 -7.85 -36.05
CA LEU A 557 24.52 -6.38 -36.02
C LEU A 557 25.94 -5.87 -36.32
N GLY A 558 26.96 -6.59 -35.84
CA GLY A 558 28.36 -6.31 -36.15
C GLY A 558 28.64 -6.41 -37.66
N TYR A 559 28.07 -7.41 -38.33
CA TYR A 559 28.14 -7.57 -39.79
C TYR A 559 27.46 -6.39 -40.51
N VAL A 560 26.23 -6.05 -40.13
CA VAL A 560 25.50 -4.89 -40.72
C VAL A 560 26.28 -3.58 -40.51
N THR A 561 26.82 -3.38 -39.31
CA THR A 561 27.59 -2.16 -38.99
C THR A 561 28.86 -2.07 -39.82
N SER A 562 29.60 -3.18 -39.95
CA SER A 562 30.85 -3.23 -40.74
C SER A 562 30.57 -3.02 -42.23
N GLY A 563 29.54 -3.68 -42.77
CA GLY A 563 29.12 -3.46 -44.16
C GLY A 563 28.68 -2.03 -44.43
N GLN A 564 27.99 -1.38 -43.49
CA GLN A 564 27.60 0.03 -43.63
C GLN A 564 28.81 0.97 -43.67
N GLU A 565 29.87 0.68 -42.90
CA GLU A 565 31.13 1.42 -42.94
C GLU A 565 31.91 1.20 -44.23
N GLU A 566 31.88 -0.01 -44.77
CA GLU A 566 32.54 -0.38 -46.03
C GLU A 566 31.89 0.32 -47.23
N LEU A 567 30.56 0.31 -47.32
CA LEU A 567 29.81 1.04 -48.36
C LEU A 567 30.07 2.55 -48.36
N LEU A 568 30.44 3.13 -47.22
CA LEU A 568 30.83 4.54 -47.12
C LEU A 568 32.24 4.83 -47.66
N LYS A 569 33.13 3.84 -47.63
CA LYS A 569 34.51 3.94 -48.10
C LYS A 569 34.64 3.66 -49.59
N GLU A 570 33.86 2.71 -50.11
CA GLU A 570 33.95 2.34 -51.52
C GLU A 570 33.28 3.36 -52.44
N ASP A 571 33.85 3.53 -53.64
CA ASP A 571 33.27 4.35 -54.69
C ASP A 571 32.56 3.47 -55.73
N LEU A 572 31.42 2.92 -55.30
CA LEU A 572 30.63 1.99 -56.08
C LEU A 572 29.69 2.71 -57.06
N PRO A 573 29.42 2.11 -58.23
CA PRO A 573 28.32 2.54 -59.10
C PRO A 573 27.01 2.58 -58.32
N LYS A 574 26.22 3.62 -58.57
CA LYS A 574 24.99 3.91 -57.86
C LYS A 574 24.01 2.74 -57.75
N GLY A 575 23.80 2.00 -58.83
CA GLY A 575 22.93 0.82 -58.84
C GLY A 575 23.43 -0.27 -57.88
N LYS A 576 24.74 -0.55 -57.88
CA LYS A 576 25.36 -1.53 -56.98
C LYS A 576 25.32 -1.07 -55.52
N LEU A 577 25.55 0.22 -55.26
CA LEU A 577 25.42 0.81 -53.93
C LEU A 577 23.98 0.70 -53.39
N SER A 578 22.97 0.89 -54.25
CA SER A 578 21.55 0.75 -53.88
C SER A 578 21.21 -0.67 -53.46
N VAL A 579 21.65 -1.67 -54.25
CA VAL A 579 21.42 -3.09 -53.96
C VAL A 579 22.06 -3.49 -52.64
N LEU A 580 23.35 -3.21 -52.44
CA LEU A 580 24.06 -3.57 -51.21
C LEU A 580 23.50 -2.84 -49.98
N GLN A 581 23.11 -1.57 -50.10
CA GLN A 581 22.44 -0.85 -49.01
C GLN A 581 21.09 -1.48 -48.67
N GLY A 582 20.34 -1.92 -49.68
CA GLY A 582 19.07 -2.65 -49.51
C GLY A 582 19.27 -3.99 -48.80
N GLU A 583 20.29 -4.77 -49.17
CA GLU A 583 20.63 -6.04 -48.53
C GLU A 583 20.98 -5.85 -47.04
N LEU A 584 21.78 -4.83 -46.69
CA LEU A 584 22.08 -4.52 -45.29
C LEU A 584 20.82 -4.08 -44.53
N ALA A 585 19.93 -3.30 -45.16
CA ALA A 585 18.67 -2.88 -44.55
C ALA A 585 17.77 -4.08 -44.27
N GLU A 586 17.72 -5.05 -45.18
CA GLU A 586 16.95 -6.27 -45.02
C GLU A 586 17.53 -7.19 -43.95
N GLY A 587 18.86 -7.31 -43.88
CA GLY A 587 19.56 -8.00 -42.79
C GLY A 587 19.25 -7.37 -41.43
N LEU A 588 19.24 -6.04 -41.35
CA LEU A 588 18.88 -5.31 -40.12
C LEU A 588 17.40 -5.51 -39.73
N ARG A 589 16.49 -5.58 -40.72
CA ARG A 589 15.07 -5.87 -40.48
C ARG A 589 14.88 -7.26 -39.89
N SER A 590 15.50 -8.28 -40.48
CA SER A 590 15.45 -9.65 -39.95
C SER A 590 16.06 -9.77 -38.55
N LEU A 591 17.10 -8.99 -38.26
CA LEU A 591 17.66 -8.89 -36.91
C LEU A 591 16.68 -8.23 -35.93
N GLU A 592 16.00 -7.16 -36.34
CA GLU A 592 15.02 -6.46 -35.51
C GLU A 592 13.82 -7.34 -35.17
N GLU A 593 13.32 -8.12 -36.14
CA GLU A 593 12.25 -9.10 -35.96
C GLU A 593 12.67 -10.21 -34.96
N ARG A 594 13.88 -10.76 -35.10
CA ARG A 594 14.40 -11.76 -34.14
C ARG A 594 14.63 -11.18 -32.75
N LEU A 595 15.20 -9.98 -32.66
CA LEU A 595 15.42 -9.34 -31.36
C LEU A 595 14.10 -9.00 -30.66
N TYR A 596 13.06 -8.69 -31.43
CA TYR A 596 11.72 -8.53 -30.91
C TYR A 596 11.20 -9.82 -30.25
N GLU A 597 11.32 -10.97 -30.92
CA GLU A 597 10.99 -12.29 -30.33
C GLU A 597 11.80 -12.56 -29.06
N VAL A 598 13.12 -12.31 -29.08
CA VAL A 598 14.00 -12.47 -27.90
C VAL A 598 13.60 -11.51 -26.77
N SER A 599 13.09 -10.33 -27.10
CA SER A 599 12.66 -9.35 -26.09
C SER A 599 11.38 -9.77 -25.36
N GLY A 600 10.52 -10.60 -25.97
CA GLY A 600 9.38 -11.25 -25.33
C GLY A 600 9.79 -12.44 -24.45
N LYS A 601 11.03 -12.91 -24.62
CA LYS A 601 11.63 -14.02 -23.87
C LYS A 601 12.39 -13.57 -22.62
N THR A 602 12.82 -12.31 -22.55
CA THR A 602 13.66 -11.79 -21.45
C THR A 602 13.50 -10.31 -21.16
N PHE A 603 13.64 -9.95 -19.89
CA PHE A 603 13.74 -8.57 -19.41
C PHE A 603 15.11 -7.93 -19.70
N LEU A 604 16.12 -8.73 -20.08
CA LEU A 604 17.50 -8.27 -20.25
C LEU A 604 17.72 -7.42 -21.50
N VAL A 605 16.87 -7.55 -22.52
CA VAL A 605 16.97 -6.72 -23.74
C VAL A 605 16.40 -5.33 -23.45
N PRO A 606 17.23 -4.27 -23.42
CA PRO A 606 16.74 -2.92 -23.14
C PRO A 606 15.79 -2.44 -24.23
N ALA A 607 14.71 -1.73 -23.86
CA ALA A 607 13.74 -1.16 -24.82
C ALA A 607 14.41 -0.25 -25.88
N GLY A 608 15.53 0.40 -25.51
CA GLY A 608 16.31 1.26 -26.41
C GLY A 608 16.99 0.54 -27.59
N VAL A 609 17.15 -0.79 -27.56
CA VAL A 609 17.74 -1.56 -28.67
C VAL A 609 16.84 -1.46 -29.90
N GLY A 610 15.58 -1.87 -29.79
CA GLY A 610 14.62 -1.84 -30.90
C GLY A 610 14.46 -0.44 -31.51
N ALA A 611 14.34 0.60 -30.68
CA ALA A 611 14.25 1.98 -31.15
C ALA A 611 15.52 2.44 -31.91
N SER A 612 16.71 1.99 -31.48
CA SER A 612 17.95 2.30 -32.20
C SER A 612 18.02 1.59 -33.54
N LEU A 613 17.65 0.29 -33.59
CA LEU A 613 17.62 -0.48 -34.83
C LEU A 613 16.58 0.04 -35.82
N ARG A 614 15.39 0.44 -35.37
CA ARG A 614 14.36 1.03 -36.24
C ARG A 614 14.75 2.38 -36.81
N ARG A 615 15.40 3.24 -36.01
CA ARG A 615 15.96 4.52 -36.52
C ARG A 615 17.05 4.28 -37.56
N ALA A 616 17.91 3.29 -37.33
CA ALA A 616 18.91 2.87 -38.30
C ALA A 616 18.25 2.37 -39.59
N LEU A 617 17.30 1.43 -39.48
CA LEU A 617 16.56 0.86 -40.61
C LEU A 617 15.83 1.91 -41.43
N LYS A 618 15.18 2.89 -40.78
CA LYS A 618 14.54 4.03 -41.44
C LYS A 618 15.57 4.83 -42.25
N GLY A 619 16.70 5.19 -41.64
CA GLY A 619 17.77 5.92 -42.33
C GLY A 619 18.37 5.12 -43.51
N MET A 620 18.51 3.80 -43.38
CA MET A 620 19.00 2.93 -44.45
C MET A 620 18.01 2.87 -45.62
N ARG A 621 16.70 2.72 -45.36
CA ARG A 621 15.66 2.74 -46.41
C ARG A 621 15.58 4.09 -47.12
N GLU A 622 15.71 5.19 -46.38
CA GLU A 622 15.77 6.52 -46.99
C GLU A 622 17.02 6.69 -47.88
N ALA A 623 18.17 6.15 -47.47
CA ALA A 623 19.37 6.13 -48.30
C ALA A 623 19.17 5.32 -49.58
N THR A 624 18.56 4.13 -49.49
CA THR A 624 18.19 3.32 -50.67
C THR A 624 17.24 4.08 -51.59
N LYS A 625 16.20 4.71 -51.05
CA LYS A 625 15.24 5.51 -51.83
C LYS A 625 15.91 6.66 -52.57
N LEU A 626 16.82 7.40 -51.92
CA LEU A 626 17.60 8.46 -52.57
C LEU A 626 18.46 7.93 -53.73
N LEU A 627 18.99 6.70 -53.60
CA LEU A 627 19.71 6.03 -54.68
C LEU A 627 18.76 5.57 -55.79
N GLU A 628 17.54 5.13 -55.50
CA GLU A 628 16.58 4.78 -56.54
C GLU A 628 16.07 6.02 -57.32
N GLU A 629 15.85 7.14 -56.63
CA GLU A 629 15.29 8.40 -57.19
C GLU A 629 16.26 9.24 -58.05
N GLY A 630 17.39 8.69 -58.50
CA GLY A 630 18.28 9.48 -59.39
C GLY A 630 19.12 10.58 -58.69
N ARG A 631 18.97 10.81 -57.37
CA ARG A 631 19.75 11.81 -56.60
C ARG A 631 21.26 11.51 -56.52
N PRO A 632 22.13 12.52 -56.28
CA PRO A 632 23.57 12.33 -56.17
C PRO A 632 23.96 11.36 -55.02
N PRO A 633 24.94 10.46 -55.22
CA PRO A 633 25.41 9.51 -54.20
C PRO A 633 25.82 10.18 -52.87
N VAL A 634 26.23 11.46 -52.92
CA VAL A 634 26.61 12.25 -51.74
C VAL A 634 25.47 12.37 -50.72
N ALA A 635 24.22 12.58 -51.18
CA ALA A 635 23.07 12.69 -50.29
C ALA A 635 22.75 11.35 -49.60
N ALA A 636 22.84 10.25 -50.35
CA ALA A 636 22.67 8.90 -49.81
C ALA A 636 23.79 8.54 -48.82
N LYS A 637 25.06 8.81 -49.16
CA LYS A 637 26.22 8.61 -48.27
C LYS A 637 26.12 9.47 -47.01
N ALA A 638 25.57 10.69 -47.08
CA ALA A 638 25.30 11.51 -45.89
C ALA A 638 24.27 10.82 -44.97
N ARG A 639 23.19 10.27 -45.54
CA ARG A 639 22.19 9.53 -44.76
C ARG A 639 22.75 8.26 -44.14
N MET A 640 23.54 7.48 -44.90
CA MET A 640 24.27 6.31 -44.42
C MET A 640 25.19 6.64 -43.23
N ARG A 641 25.89 7.78 -43.25
CA ARG A 641 26.72 8.23 -42.10
C ARG A 641 25.89 8.48 -40.84
N MET A 642 24.67 9.00 -40.97
CA MET A 642 23.77 9.24 -39.83
C MET A 642 23.23 7.95 -39.20
N VAL A 643 23.30 6.82 -39.90
CA VAL A 643 22.84 5.50 -39.42
C VAL A 643 23.84 4.87 -38.44
N LEU A 644 25.15 5.05 -38.67
CA LEU A 644 26.22 4.39 -37.90
C LEU A 644 26.14 4.59 -36.37
N PRO A 645 25.87 5.80 -35.84
CA PRO A 645 25.74 5.99 -34.40
C PRO A 645 24.62 5.14 -33.77
N GLN A 646 23.52 4.93 -34.49
CA GLN A 646 22.39 4.12 -34.01
C GLN A 646 22.74 2.62 -34.01
N LEU A 647 23.43 2.14 -35.05
CA LEU A 647 23.91 0.76 -35.11
C LEU A 647 24.90 0.44 -33.99
N ARG A 648 25.90 1.31 -33.79
CA ARG A 648 26.90 1.18 -32.71
C ARG A 648 26.26 1.24 -31.33
N ARG A 649 25.28 2.14 -31.13
CA ARG A 649 24.49 2.18 -29.89
C ARG A 649 23.73 0.87 -29.65
N GLY A 650 23.09 0.32 -30.68
CA GLY A 650 22.43 -0.99 -30.59
C GLY A 650 23.39 -2.10 -30.18
N LEU A 651 24.57 -2.14 -30.79
CA LEU A 651 25.62 -3.13 -30.49
C LEU A 651 26.10 -3.02 -29.05
N TRP A 652 26.35 -1.81 -28.57
CA TRP A 652 26.73 -1.55 -27.18
C TRP A 652 25.66 -1.99 -26.18
N LEU A 653 24.39 -1.68 -26.45
CA LEU A 653 23.28 -2.08 -25.59
C LEU A 653 23.10 -3.61 -25.54
N LEU A 654 23.26 -4.31 -26.68
CA LEU A 654 23.24 -5.77 -26.72
C LEU A 654 24.43 -6.38 -25.97
N TYR A 655 25.62 -5.79 -26.09
CA TYR A 655 26.79 -6.21 -25.34
C TYR A 655 26.59 -6.03 -23.83
N LEU A 656 26.00 -4.92 -23.39
CA LEU A 656 25.64 -4.70 -21.99
C LEU A 656 24.64 -5.76 -21.49
N ALA A 657 23.61 -6.05 -22.30
CA ALA A 657 22.63 -7.09 -22.00
C ALA A 657 23.29 -8.47 -21.87
N GLN A 658 24.25 -8.81 -22.74
CA GLN A 658 25.03 -10.03 -22.65
C GLN A 658 25.84 -10.09 -21.34
N ARG A 659 26.52 -9.02 -20.94
CA ARG A 659 27.30 -8.99 -19.69
C ARG A 659 26.42 -9.13 -18.45
N GLN A 660 25.25 -8.50 -18.47
CA GLN A 660 24.25 -8.66 -17.41
C GLN A 660 23.76 -10.10 -17.32
N ALA A 661 23.51 -10.73 -18.48
CA ALA A 661 23.17 -12.14 -18.57
C ALA A 661 24.30 -13.07 -18.10
N GLU A 662 25.59 -12.71 -18.29
CA GLU A 662 26.75 -13.51 -17.87
C GLU A 662 27.08 -13.36 -16.37
N GLY A 663 26.71 -12.24 -15.74
CA GLY A 663 26.75 -12.07 -14.28
C GLY A 663 28.02 -11.41 -13.70
N SER A 664 28.58 -10.40 -14.37
CA SER A 664 29.67 -9.53 -13.85
C SER A 664 29.72 -8.14 -14.51
N PRO A 665 30.14 -7.03 -13.83
CA PRO A 665 30.32 -6.77 -12.39
C PRO A 665 29.65 -5.46 -11.89
N GLY A 666 29.15 -5.48 -10.64
CA GLY A 666 28.62 -4.29 -9.95
C GLY A 666 27.90 -4.64 -8.63
N GLY A 667 28.59 -5.33 -7.72
CA GLY A 667 28.07 -5.76 -6.42
C GLY A 667 27.70 -7.26 -6.38
N MET A 668 28.15 -7.97 -5.33
CA MET A 668 27.61 -9.29 -5.01
C MET A 668 26.11 -9.10 -4.75
N GLY A 669 25.26 -9.62 -5.64
CA GLY A 669 23.81 -9.59 -5.46
C GLY A 669 23.43 -10.26 -4.14
N THR A 670 22.43 -9.69 -3.45
CA THR A 670 21.87 -10.21 -2.20
C THR A 670 21.49 -11.70 -2.31
N GLU A 671 21.14 -12.18 -3.50
CA GLU A 671 20.85 -13.59 -3.77
C GLU A 671 22.06 -14.51 -3.68
N ARG A 672 23.23 -14.11 -4.21
CA ARG A 672 24.46 -14.91 -4.07
C ARG A 672 24.89 -14.97 -2.61
N MET A 673 24.68 -13.89 -1.86
CA MET A 673 24.93 -13.85 -0.42
C MET A 673 23.95 -14.74 0.36
N LEU A 674 22.66 -14.70 0.02
CA LEU A 674 21.63 -15.57 0.61
C LEU A 674 21.87 -17.04 0.29
N ALA A 675 22.25 -17.37 -0.95
CA ALA A 675 22.58 -18.74 -1.36
C ALA A 675 23.77 -19.28 -0.56
N GLU A 676 24.80 -18.45 -0.37
CA GLU A 676 25.98 -18.83 0.41
C GLU A 676 25.65 -18.95 1.90
N LEU A 677 24.82 -18.06 2.45
CA LEU A 677 24.29 -18.19 3.82
C LEU A 677 23.43 -19.44 4.01
N ARG A 678 22.61 -19.83 3.02
CA ARG A 678 21.82 -21.08 3.02
C ARG A 678 22.73 -22.30 3.07
N ARG A 679 23.79 -22.31 2.26
CA ARG A 679 24.81 -23.36 2.27
C ARG A 679 25.48 -23.49 3.64
N ILE A 680 25.84 -22.37 4.27
CA ILE A 680 26.42 -22.32 5.61
C ILE A 680 25.43 -22.88 6.65
N ALA A 681 24.16 -22.49 6.60
CA ALA A 681 23.13 -22.99 7.52
C ALA A 681 22.89 -24.50 7.35
N GLN A 682 22.84 -25.02 6.11
CA GLN A 682 22.71 -26.45 5.84
C GLN A 682 23.90 -27.25 6.37
N ALA A 683 25.12 -26.76 6.15
CA ALA A 683 26.32 -27.40 6.69
C ALA A 683 26.32 -27.41 8.22
N GLN A 684 25.89 -26.31 8.86
CA GLN A 684 25.71 -26.26 10.32
C GLN A 684 24.68 -27.28 10.81
N ARG A 685 23.55 -27.44 10.11
CA ARG A 685 22.52 -28.44 10.44
C ARG A 685 23.08 -29.87 10.42
N GLY A 686 23.98 -30.17 9.47
CA GLY A 686 24.71 -31.43 9.39
C GLY A 686 25.61 -31.67 10.61
N ILE A 687 26.37 -30.67 11.02
CA ILE A 687 27.24 -30.74 12.20
C ILE A 687 26.42 -30.94 13.49
N ASN A 688 25.28 -30.26 13.61
CA ASN A 688 24.37 -30.42 14.75
C ASN A 688 23.84 -31.87 14.84
N ARG A 689 23.41 -32.46 13.72
CA ARG A 689 22.97 -33.87 13.66
C ARG A 689 24.10 -34.84 14.04
N GLY A 690 25.31 -34.61 13.52
CA GLY A 690 26.50 -35.39 13.86
C GLY A 690 26.80 -35.35 15.37
N THR A 691 26.77 -34.16 15.95
CA THR A 691 27.00 -33.94 17.39
C THR A 691 25.91 -34.60 18.26
N GLN A 692 24.65 -34.49 17.87
CA GLN A 692 23.51 -35.11 18.57
C GLN A 692 23.57 -36.65 18.54
N SER A 693 24.11 -37.24 17.47
CA SER A 693 24.31 -38.69 17.37
C SER A 693 25.38 -39.20 18.36
N LEU A 694 26.33 -38.35 18.72
CA LEU A 694 27.40 -38.67 19.67
C LEU A 694 26.93 -38.56 21.13
N LEU A 695 26.04 -37.61 21.44
CA LEU A 695 25.41 -37.48 22.76
C LEU A 695 24.63 -38.74 23.20
N LYS A 696 24.16 -39.54 22.23
CA LYS A 696 23.44 -40.81 22.48
C LYS A 696 24.36 -42.02 22.65
N ARG A 697 25.67 -41.87 22.46
CA ARG A 697 26.68 -42.95 22.59
C ARG A 697 27.63 -42.63 23.74
N MET A 698 27.90 -43.61 24.61
CA MET A 698 28.95 -43.45 25.63
C MET A 698 30.33 -43.46 24.98
N GLY A 699 30.99 -42.30 24.96
CA GLY A 699 32.39 -42.14 24.55
C GLY A 699 32.57 -41.91 23.04
N PRO A 700 32.51 -40.66 22.55
CA PRO A 700 32.82 -40.35 21.16
C PRO A 700 34.31 -40.59 20.85
N SER A 701 34.62 -41.19 19.69
CA SER A 701 36.01 -41.36 19.26
C SER A 701 36.63 -40.01 18.88
N LYS A 702 37.91 -39.84 19.23
CA LYS A 702 38.64 -38.60 18.99
C LYS A 702 38.69 -38.21 17.50
N GLU A 703 38.80 -39.19 16.61
CA GLU A 703 38.79 -38.98 15.16
C GLU A 703 37.47 -38.38 14.65
N VAL A 704 36.33 -38.80 15.19
CA VAL A 704 35.02 -38.28 14.79
C VAL A 704 34.83 -36.85 15.31
N LEU A 705 35.32 -36.56 16.52
CA LEU A 705 35.31 -35.22 17.10
C LEU A 705 36.21 -34.25 16.34
N ASP A 706 37.42 -34.68 15.97
CA ASP A 706 38.36 -33.88 15.19
C ASP A 706 37.81 -33.58 13.78
N ARG A 707 37.09 -34.54 13.18
CA ARG A 707 36.37 -34.33 11.92
C ARG A 707 35.26 -33.28 12.05
N LEU A 708 34.39 -33.40 13.06
CA LEU A 708 33.32 -32.42 13.29
C LEU A 708 33.88 -31.03 13.60
N ALA A 709 34.98 -30.94 14.35
CA ALA A 709 35.67 -29.67 14.60
C ALA A 709 36.24 -29.06 13.31
N ALA A 710 36.78 -29.89 12.40
CA ALA A 710 37.27 -29.44 11.10
C ALA A 710 36.13 -28.94 10.19
N GLU A 711 35.00 -29.65 10.17
CA GLU A 711 33.77 -29.24 9.46
C GLU A 711 33.23 -27.91 10.02
N GLN A 712 33.15 -27.76 11.35
CA GLN A 712 32.76 -26.51 12.00
C GLN A 712 33.72 -25.34 11.65
N ALA A 713 35.03 -25.60 11.63
CA ALA A 713 36.03 -24.62 11.22
C ALA A 713 35.94 -24.22 9.74
N ALA A 714 35.43 -25.09 8.86
CA ALA A 714 35.18 -24.77 7.46
C ALA A 714 33.94 -23.87 7.32
N VAL A 715 32.85 -24.21 8.02
CA VAL A 715 31.60 -23.42 8.05
C VAL A 715 31.86 -22.01 8.58
N ARG A 716 32.62 -21.88 9.68
CA ARG A 716 33.01 -20.57 10.23
C ARG A 716 33.81 -19.74 9.24
N ARG A 717 34.80 -20.33 8.56
CA ARG A 717 35.62 -19.62 7.56
C ARG A 717 34.81 -19.15 6.36
N ALA A 718 33.86 -19.96 5.89
CA ALA A 718 32.93 -19.55 4.84
C ALA A 718 32.08 -18.34 5.27
N LEU A 719 31.62 -18.32 6.53
CA LEU A 719 30.88 -17.19 7.09
C LEU A 719 31.74 -15.94 7.25
N GLU A 720 32.96 -16.06 7.78
CA GLU A 720 33.92 -14.94 7.88
C GLU A 720 34.26 -14.35 6.51
N GLU A 721 34.46 -15.21 5.50
CA GLU A 721 34.75 -14.76 4.14
C GLU A 721 33.55 -14.07 3.49
N LEU A 722 32.34 -14.58 3.73
CA LEU A 722 31.09 -13.94 3.30
C LEU A 722 30.95 -12.55 3.93
N LEU A 723 31.19 -12.43 5.24
CA LEU A 723 31.15 -11.15 5.97
C LEU A 723 32.23 -10.17 5.45
N ARG A 724 33.43 -10.66 5.16
CA ARG A 724 34.52 -9.86 4.60
C ARG A 724 34.19 -9.34 3.20
N ARG A 725 33.66 -10.21 2.32
CA ARG A 725 33.24 -9.86 0.96
C ARG A 725 32.02 -8.93 0.94
N ALA A 726 31.22 -8.91 2.00
CA ALA A 726 30.05 -8.04 2.13
C ALA A 726 30.40 -6.55 2.38
N GLY A 727 31.63 -6.22 2.77
CA GLY A 727 32.22 -4.86 2.81
C GLY A 727 31.34 -3.76 3.44
N GLY A 728 31.51 -3.47 4.73
CA GLY A 728 30.89 -2.30 5.40
C GLY A 728 29.36 -2.35 5.59
N ARG A 729 28.66 -3.25 4.88
CA ARG A 729 27.27 -3.62 5.14
C ARG A 729 27.10 -4.55 6.34
N ALA A 730 28.08 -4.67 7.23
CA ALA A 730 28.01 -5.55 8.42
C ALA A 730 26.79 -5.26 9.32
N GLY A 731 26.31 -4.01 9.36
CA GLY A 731 25.04 -3.66 10.03
C GLY A 731 23.77 -4.27 9.38
N THR A 732 23.86 -4.77 8.15
CA THR A 732 22.75 -5.32 7.35
C THR A 732 22.54 -6.84 7.51
N LEU A 733 23.45 -7.55 8.17
CA LEU A 733 23.37 -9.01 8.34
C LEU A 733 22.93 -9.42 9.76
N GLY A 734 22.62 -8.45 10.63
CA GLY A 734 22.50 -8.70 12.06
C GLY A 734 23.87 -8.92 12.70
N ARG A 735 23.94 -9.15 14.02
CA ARG A 735 25.21 -9.37 14.73
C ARG A 735 25.76 -10.79 14.49
N LEU A 736 26.04 -11.15 13.23
CA LEU A 736 26.65 -12.43 12.86
C LEU A 736 28.08 -12.59 13.38
N ASP A 737 28.73 -11.51 13.84
CA ASP A 737 30.02 -11.59 14.54
C ASP A 737 29.95 -12.47 15.79
N ARG A 738 28.81 -12.44 16.50
CA ARG A 738 28.57 -13.32 17.66
C ARG A 738 28.41 -14.78 17.25
N VAL A 739 27.88 -15.03 16.04
CA VAL A 739 27.75 -16.38 15.49
C VAL A 739 29.12 -16.95 15.18
N VAL A 740 30.02 -16.17 14.58
CA VAL A 740 31.42 -16.56 14.35
C VAL A 740 32.13 -16.91 15.66
N GLU A 741 31.90 -16.15 16.72
CA GLU A 741 32.47 -16.43 18.06
C GLU A 741 31.91 -17.71 18.68
N ASP A 742 30.59 -17.93 18.60
CA ASP A 742 29.95 -19.16 19.06
C ASP A 742 30.48 -20.38 18.29
N MET A 743 30.72 -20.26 16.97
CA MET A 743 31.33 -21.32 16.16
C MET A 743 32.75 -21.68 16.63
N ARG A 744 33.57 -20.69 17.03
CA ARG A 744 34.93 -20.95 17.58
C ARG A 744 34.88 -21.72 18.89
N LYS A 745 33.90 -21.43 19.76
CA LYS A 745 33.71 -22.14 21.03
C LYS A 745 33.30 -23.59 20.78
N VAL A 746 32.40 -23.83 19.84
CA VAL A 746 32.02 -25.19 19.42
C VAL A 746 33.21 -25.96 18.85
N GLU A 747 34.06 -25.34 18.03
CA GLU A 747 35.31 -25.96 17.53
C GLU A 747 36.24 -26.39 18.69
N GLU A 748 36.37 -25.55 19.72
CA GLU A 748 37.19 -25.82 20.90
C GLU A 748 36.62 -26.92 21.78
N ASP A 749 35.31 -26.89 22.03
CA ASP A 749 34.58 -27.91 22.78
C ASP A 749 34.74 -29.29 22.11
N LEU A 750 34.55 -29.37 20.79
CA LEU A 750 34.74 -30.60 20.01
C LEU A 750 36.17 -31.14 20.09
N ARG A 751 37.20 -30.29 19.95
CA ARG A 751 38.62 -30.70 20.05
C ARG A 751 39.01 -31.18 21.45
N LYS A 752 38.37 -30.65 22.49
CA LYS A 752 38.56 -31.06 23.88
C LYS A 752 37.75 -32.31 24.25
N GLY A 753 36.98 -32.86 23.31
CA GLY A 753 36.08 -33.98 23.54
C GLY A 753 34.87 -33.64 24.41
N LYS A 754 34.55 -32.36 24.53
CA LYS A 754 33.41 -31.86 25.29
C LYS A 754 32.19 -31.81 24.36
N VAL A 755 31.34 -32.83 24.47
CA VAL A 755 30.06 -32.92 23.74
C VAL A 755 28.94 -33.04 24.75
N ASP A 756 28.53 -31.89 25.28
CA ASP A 756 27.50 -31.74 26.30
C ASP A 756 26.32 -30.89 25.81
N GLU A 757 25.29 -30.76 26.65
CA GLU A 757 24.10 -29.95 26.35
C GLU A 757 24.43 -28.48 26.06
N ASP A 758 25.48 -27.92 26.68
CA ASP A 758 25.93 -26.55 26.41
C ASP A 758 26.46 -26.38 24.98
N THR A 759 27.22 -27.36 24.50
CA THR A 759 27.75 -27.40 23.13
C THR A 759 26.61 -27.53 22.12
N ARG A 760 25.60 -28.36 22.42
CA ARG A 760 24.38 -28.52 21.61
C ARG A 760 23.56 -27.24 21.54
N ALA A 761 23.32 -26.60 22.69
CA ALA A 761 22.57 -25.35 22.77
C ALA A 761 23.26 -24.20 22.01
N ARG A 762 24.59 -24.16 21.98
CA ARG A 762 25.34 -23.22 21.12
C ARG A 762 25.13 -23.52 19.64
N GLN A 763 25.21 -24.78 19.23
CA GLN A 763 24.99 -25.23 17.86
C GLN A 763 23.57 -24.92 17.33
N GLU A 764 22.54 -25.10 18.15
CA GLU A 764 21.15 -24.75 17.82
C GLU A 764 20.98 -23.22 17.68
N ARG A 765 21.60 -22.45 18.57
CA ARG A 765 21.58 -20.97 18.52
C ARG A 765 22.31 -20.41 17.30
N ILE A 766 23.43 -21.02 16.91
CA ILE A 766 24.16 -20.68 15.68
C ILE A 766 23.23 -20.88 14.48
N LEU A 767 22.56 -22.03 14.40
CA LEU A 767 21.64 -22.34 13.30
C LEU A 767 20.45 -21.37 13.27
N SER A 768 19.78 -21.15 14.41
CA SER A 768 18.66 -20.21 14.52
C SER A 768 19.06 -18.80 14.07
N ARG A 769 20.23 -18.29 14.50
CA ARG A 769 20.70 -16.95 14.08
C ARG A 769 21.07 -16.87 12.60
N LEU A 770 21.58 -17.95 12.00
CA LEU A 770 21.83 -18.01 10.56
C LEU A 770 20.51 -17.96 9.78
N LEU A 771 19.48 -18.66 10.24
CA LEU A 771 18.13 -18.63 9.66
C LEU A 771 17.46 -17.26 9.86
N ASP A 772 17.63 -16.64 11.03
CA ASP A 772 17.11 -15.30 11.30
C ASP A 772 17.81 -14.22 10.48
N ALA A 773 19.11 -14.35 10.24
CA ALA A 773 19.83 -13.47 9.34
C ALA A 773 19.32 -13.60 7.89
N GLN A 774 19.00 -14.82 7.43
CA GLN A 774 18.35 -15.03 6.14
C GLN A 774 16.98 -14.32 6.07
N ARG A 775 16.17 -14.44 7.13
CA ARG A 775 14.87 -13.74 7.25
C ARG A 775 15.02 -12.22 7.34
N SER A 776 16.02 -11.71 8.05
CA SER A 776 16.27 -10.26 8.21
C SER A 776 16.76 -9.59 6.93
N ILE A 777 17.57 -10.29 6.14
CA ILE A 777 17.98 -9.83 4.78
C ILE A 777 16.76 -9.82 3.85
N HIS A 778 15.81 -10.76 4.03
CA HIS A 778 14.51 -10.75 3.37
C HIS A 778 13.71 -9.50 3.72
N LYS A 779 13.42 -9.26 5.01
CA LYS A 779 12.58 -8.15 5.49
C LYS A 779 13.11 -6.75 5.13
N ARG A 780 14.44 -6.52 5.15
CA ARG A 780 15.01 -5.19 4.85
C ARG A 780 15.06 -4.83 3.37
N GLY A 781 14.98 -5.80 2.46
CA GLY A 781 14.82 -5.53 1.02
C GLY A 781 13.51 -4.79 0.68
N PHE A 782 12.55 -4.81 1.61
CA PHE A 782 11.22 -4.21 1.49
C PHE A 782 11.01 -2.95 2.33
N ALA A 783 12.06 -2.40 3.00
CA ALA A 783 11.93 -1.11 3.67
C ALA A 783 11.44 -0.09 2.64
N ARG A 784 10.18 0.39 2.83
CA ARG A 784 9.50 1.31 1.91
C ARG A 784 10.48 2.41 1.51
N ARG A 785 11.00 2.35 0.27
CA ARG A 785 11.55 3.56 -0.34
C ARG A 785 10.39 4.51 -0.36
N ARG A 786 10.49 5.60 0.41
CA ARG A 786 9.49 6.66 0.45
C ARG A 786 9.37 7.19 -0.98
N GLU A 787 8.41 6.67 -1.75
CA GLU A 787 8.06 7.27 -3.01
C GLU A 787 7.35 8.57 -2.67
N ALA A 788 8.03 9.68 -2.90
CA ALA A 788 7.43 10.99 -2.83
C ALA A 788 6.35 11.05 -3.92
N ARG A 789 5.11 10.70 -3.59
CA ARG A 789 3.96 11.20 -4.34
C ARG A 789 4.02 12.71 -4.23
N ARG A 790 4.13 13.39 -5.38
CA ARG A 790 4.07 14.86 -5.43
C ARG A 790 2.77 15.29 -4.74
N PRO A 791 2.83 16.12 -3.68
CA PRO A 791 1.67 16.89 -3.29
C PRO A 791 1.36 17.86 -4.44
N GLY A 792 0.10 18.30 -4.55
CA GLY A 792 -0.38 19.20 -5.60
C GLY A 792 0.45 20.49 -5.77
N GLU A 793 0.17 21.23 -6.84
CA GLU A 793 0.89 22.44 -7.25
C GLU A 793 1.15 23.41 -6.08
N TYR A 794 2.38 23.40 -5.58
CA TYR A 794 2.92 24.57 -4.89
C TYR A 794 3.42 25.54 -5.96
N ARG A 795 3.09 26.82 -5.83
CA ARG A 795 3.87 27.88 -6.49
C ARG A 795 5.27 27.83 -5.92
N THR A 796 6.16 27.09 -6.58
CA THR A 796 7.60 27.24 -6.39
C THR A 796 7.98 28.63 -6.86
N VAL A 797 8.29 29.52 -5.91
CA VAL A 797 9.17 30.65 -6.21
C VAL A 797 10.53 30.01 -6.50
N SER A 798 10.85 29.85 -7.79
CA SER A 798 12.23 29.52 -8.16
C SER A 798 13.14 30.58 -7.56
N PRO A 799 14.25 30.22 -6.92
CA PRO A 799 15.36 31.15 -6.84
C PRO A 799 15.65 31.55 -8.29
N GLY A 800 15.64 32.85 -8.57
CA GLY A 800 15.97 33.35 -9.91
C GLY A 800 17.31 32.81 -10.39
N PRO A 801 17.64 32.99 -11.69
CA PRO A 801 18.97 32.64 -12.19
C PRO A 801 20.04 33.25 -11.27
N LEU A 802 21.07 32.47 -10.95
CA LEU A 802 22.25 33.00 -10.28
C LEU A 802 22.72 34.22 -11.08
N PRO A 803 22.92 35.38 -10.44
CA PRO A 803 23.46 36.55 -11.13
C PRO A 803 24.75 36.13 -11.83
N SER A 804 24.88 36.47 -13.10
CA SER A 804 26.01 36.17 -13.98
C SER A 804 27.36 36.76 -13.53
N ASP A 805 27.41 37.35 -12.33
CA ASP A 805 28.44 38.30 -11.93
C ASP A 805 29.22 37.84 -10.67
N LEU A 806 29.08 36.59 -10.24
CA LEU A 806 29.67 36.10 -8.98
C LEU A 806 30.98 35.29 -9.08
N LEU A 807 31.49 35.01 -10.28
CA LEU A 807 32.85 34.50 -10.46
C LEU A 807 33.50 35.14 -11.69
N GLY A 808 34.63 35.81 -11.51
CA GLY A 808 35.46 36.28 -12.62
C GLY A 808 35.93 35.10 -13.48
N ARG A 809 36.29 35.34 -14.75
CA ARG A 809 36.74 34.30 -15.70
C ARG A 809 37.83 33.38 -15.12
N ASP A 810 38.70 33.96 -14.29
CA ASP A 810 39.80 33.25 -13.64
C ASP A 810 39.35 32.38 -12.44
N GLU A 811 38.31 32.80 -11.72
CA GLU A 811 37.75 32.06 -10.58
C GLU A 811 36.85 30.89 -11.04
N TRP A 812 36.16 31.06 -12.17
CA TRP A 812 35.43 29.97 -12.84
C TRP A 812 36.37 28.86 -13.31
N GLU A 813 37.48 29.21 -13.95
CA GLU A 813 38.54 28.28 -14.37
C GLU A 813 39.22 27.58 -13.18
N ALA A 814 39.31 28.23 -12.02
CA ALA A 814 39.79 27.61 -10.79
C ALA A 814 38.78 26.60 -10.22
N PHE A 815 37.49 26.96 -10.18
CA PHE A 815 36.41 26.06 -9.75
C PHE A 815 36.30 24.81 -10.65
N VAL A 816 36.32 24.98 -11.98
CA VAL A 816 36.29 23.86 -12.94
C VAL A 816 37.50 22.93 -12.73
N ARG A 817 38.69 23.47 -12.45
CA ARG A 817 39.87 22.66 -12.14
C ARG A 817 39.75 21.86 -10.85
N GLU A 818 39.19 22.46 -9.81
CA GLU A 818 39.03 21.79 -8.51
C GLU A 818 38.00 20.64 -8.60
N VAL A 819 36.88 20.85 -9.31
CA VAL A 819 35.89 19.81 -9.57
C VAL A 819 36.45 18.67 -10.43
N LEU A 820 37.27 18.99 -11.43
CA LEU A 820 37.89 17.98 -12.29
C LEU A 820 38.99 17.16 -11.59
N LYS A 821 39.62 17.68 -10.53
CA LYS A 821 40.59 16.92 -9.71
C LYS A 821 39.93 15.73 -9.02
N GLU A 822 38.74 15.92 -8.47
CA GLU A 822 37.99 14.85 -7.77
C GLU A 822 37.16 13.97 -8.73
N THR A 823 37.10 14.35 -10.01
CA THR A 823 36.40 13.57 -11.04
C THR A 823 37.30 12.46 -11.60
N PRO A 824 36.83 11.19 -11.68
CA PRO A 824 37.56 10.10 -12.32
C PRO A 824 37.90 10.43 -13.78
N GLU A 825 39.08 10.02 -14.26
CA GLU A 825 39.63 10.44 -15.56
C GLU A 825 38.67 10.25 -16.75
N GLU A 826 37.93 9.15 -16.74
CA GLU A 826 37.00 8.73 -17.79
C GLU A 826 35.82 9.72 -17.97
N TYR A 827 35.50 10.52 -16.94
CA TYR A 827 34.35 11.43 -16.94
C TYR A 827 34.72 12.91 -17.00
N ARG A 828 36.02 13.24 -16.89
CA ARG A 828 36.49 14.64 -16.85
C ARG A 828 36.04 15.46 -18.05
N THR A 829 36.08 14.88 -19.24
CA THR A 829 35.66 15.56 -20.47
C THR A 829 34.16 15.87 -20.47
N LEU A 830 33.35 14.95 -19.96
CA LEU A 830 31.88 15.06 -19.94
C LEU A 830 31.41 16.03 -18.85
N VAL A 831 32.05 15.99 -17.69
CA VAL A 831 31.82 16.92 -16.57
C VAL A 831 32.24 18.34 -16.96
N ARG A 832 33.37 18.50 -17.66
CA ARG A 832 33.78 19.81 -18.20
C ARG A 832 32.74 20.37 -19.17
N GLN A 833 32.30 19.58 -20.14
CA GLN A 833 31.29 20.00 -21.12
C GLN A 833 29.96 20.39 -20.46
N TYR A 834 29.56 19.69 -19.39
CA TYR A 834 28.36 20.02 -18.62
C TYR A 834 28.52 21.34 -17.85
N LEU A 835 29.65 21.56 -17.19
CA LEU A 835 29.93 22.81 -16.47
C LEU A 835 30.01 24.00 -17.44
N GLU A 836 30.63 23.83 -18.60
CA GLU A 836 30.69 24.85 -19.66
C GLU A 836 29.29 25.19 -20.20
N ALA A 837 28.41 24.20 -20.37
CA ALA A 837 27.03 24.39 -20.77
C ALA A 837 26.18 25.14 -19.72
N MET A 838 26.53 25.03 -18.42
CA MET A 838 25.89 25.82 -17.36
C MET A 838 26.42 27.26 -17.27
N HIS A 839 27.68 27.50 -17.66
CA HIS A 839 28.29 28.84 -17.62
C HIS A 839 27.82 29.73 -18.78
N VAL A 840 27.63 29.13 -19.96
CA VAL A 840 27.15 29.84 -21.15
C VAL A 840 25.64 29.61 -21.26
N GLY A 841 24.86 30.35 -20.48
CA GLY A 841 23.41 30.35 -20.61
C GLY A 841 22.98 30.77 -22.02
N ARG A 842 22.61 29.80 -22.87
CA ARG A 842 21.78 29.95 -24.07
C ARG A 842 20.85 28.76 -24.23
#